data_AF-E9DVB1-F1
#
_entry.id   AF-E9DVB1-F1
#
_cell.length_a   1.000
_cell.length_b   1.000
_cell.length_c   1.000
_cell.angle_alpha   90.00
_cell.angle_beta   90.00
_cell.angle_gamma   90.00
#
_symmetry.space_group_name_H-M   'P 1'
#
loop_
_entity.id
_entity.type
_entity.pdbx_description
1 polymer ?
#
loop_
_entity_poly.entity_id
_entity_poly.type
_entity_poly.pdbx_seq_one_letter_code
_entity_poly.pdbx_strand_id
1 'polypeptide(L)'
;MHIYTRLYVLLLSLAGPTSAALNCRPEGPVLPKPNLGGSPILKLAGQNLTQTLDDAVQGVIKAGWPVENVSFSLAVVSTYQKSAGVPIWEYHHRAEKNDRGVKNITRDSQYLIGSVSKVISDYILLKSGVDIDRPVTDFIPKLNSSRSKVQWKDITLRMLGSQLSGAPANNGFSEYYYLKEFFVQSGFPPIKDSDYPPCGAIGLNQGCSVDEILEGMISQYPVTAPMERPAYSNIAFVVFVLALQEATGKNYTELVADIVSKPLDLRNTLPSPGEDCKAMIPPGESSWGTDYGYNAPGGGLVSSVADLSKFAYALLTRSLDLTPTQIRKWLKPEDWTGADSAVGMPWEFSRPLTLTPSHPHPVTVAGKGGGPQLYSSQLNIVDEYGVGLIMLSAGNSGASTVLSDALLATFVPAADEASRDQAEKQYARTFKSERTSTQNKSVEASFKLDNDSLVISEIRHGGDDVFGGIKKIWGLTIGQYTATFGSAMRLFPTDLYQTTQMDGKNVAAEVWRLWPEFGEPIESDMPGSNSGFENCLQWTLGDWIHYGKEPLDRVIFYKDASQHVIGFEMPFLRSGILKPISDLVDSMAGGRKAKPAPPPRPTNTLIVDNGAYTLKAGIVANGHVGEPRIIPNCIVRDRSRKVFLGSDIAKCSDFGELQFRRPVERGFIVNWEAQKEIWDQELFDNAATKCDPTEARLILSEPPNGLPVLQTNCDQVVFEEYGFASYYRGIGSTFNAYHDIQNLFRTPKDAPTAANVPAEVMLVVDSGYSHTTITPLLRGQPLHSAVRRLDVGGNLLTNYLARLLSLRHFDMRNETYIVNEMKEAACYVTLDFKSDIEKTWKGTRGEKRPSHMSGDGIVRDYVLPDFHTHTKGSMREYDPTRHTKARKLAAAGQTDEDVLTLRNERFAVPELIFNPLDMGMQQPGLADLIQQSLQQLPVGLWPGLLANIVVVGGSTLFDGFIQRLQKEVVQRVPDDCVVRVARPADPITSTWFGAANLASHPNIEKLVVTKKEYEELGSALVARKFAAGLNLT
;
A
#
# COMPACT_ATOMS: atom_id res chain seq x y z
N MET A 1 29.42 0.37 24.87
CA MET A 1 28.91 -0.25 23.62
C MET A 1 27.38 -0.43 23.68
N HIS A 2 26.63 0.65 23.97
CA HIS A 2 25.15 0.60 24.18
C HIS A 2 24.40 1.83 23.63
N ILE A 3 24.99 2.56 22.68
CA ILE A 3 24.37 3.77 22.09
C ILE A 3 24.01 3.60 20.60
N TYR A 4 24.51 2.56 19.91
CA TYR A 4 24.28 2.37 18.48
C TYR A 4 23.02 1.55 18.12
N THR A 5 22.38 0.88 19.07
CA THR A 5 21.22 0.01 18.80
C THR A 5 19.89 0.77 18.71
N ARG A 6 19.83 2.04 19.15
CA ARG A 6 18.59 2.86 19.07
C ARG A 6 18.45 3.68 17.78
N LEU A 7 19.51 3.85 17.00
CA LEU A 7 19.42 4.57 15.71
C LEU A 7 18.93 3.67 14.56
N TYR A 8 19.11 2.35 14.63
CA TYR A 8 18.63 1.43 13.59
C TYR A 8 17.12 1.20 13.61
N VAL A 9 16.47 1.36 14.77
CA VAL A 9 15.01 1.20 14.89
C VAL A 9 14.25 2.43 14.36
N LEU A 10 14.91 3.60 14.27
CA LEU A 10 14.30 4.84 13.78
C LEU A 10 14.35 5.01 12.24
N LEU A 11 15.12 4.16 11.54
CA LEU A 11 15.19 4.16 10.07
C LEU A 11 14.31 3.08 9.42
N LEU A 12 13.86 2.08 10.18
CA LEU A 12 12.88 1.08 9.72
C LEU A 12 11.43 1.57 9.83
N SER A 13 11.16 2.67 10.54
CA SER A 13 9.82 3.29 10.62
C SER A 13 9.48 4.21 9.43
N LEU A 14 10.30 4.19 8.37
CA LEU A 14 10.03 4.87 7.09
C LEU A 14 9.52 3.93 6.00
N ALA A 15 9.44 2.62 6.26
CA ALA A 15 8.61 1.74 5.44
C ALA A 15 7.16 2.00 5.83
N GLY A 16 6.32 2.41 4.87
CA GLY A 16 4.87 2.43 5.07
C GLY A 16 4.38 1.05 5.57
N PRO A 17 3.19 0.95 6.18
CA PRO A 17 2.67 -0.33 6.62
C PRO A 17 2.74 -1.32 5.46
N THR A 18 3.57 -2.35 5.62
CA THR A 18 3.60 -3.50 4.71
C THR A 18 2.19 -4.04 4.61
N SER A 19 1.65 -4.15 3.39
CA SER A 19 0.39 -4.85 3.20
C SER A 19 0.57 -6.28 3.71
N ALA A 20 -0.14 -6.65 4.79
CA ALA A 20 -0.14 -8.02 5.31
C ALA A 20 -0.55 -9.06 4.23
N ALA A 21 -1.14 -8.60 3.12
CA ALA A 21 -1.66 -9.41 2.04
C ALA A 21 -0.62 -10.15 1.19
N LEU A 22 0.59 -9.61 1.00
CA LEU A 22 1.60 -10.22 0.12
C LEU A 22 2.61 -11.12 0.84
N ASN A 23 2.65 -11.12 2.17
CA ASN A 23 3.60 -11.95 2.94
C ASN A 23 3.31 -13.45 2.77
N CYS A 24 2.03 -13.83 2.68
CA CYS A 24 1.57 -15.22 2.54
C CYS A 24 1.03 -15.58 1.16
N ARG A 25 1.38 -14.81 0.13
CA ARG A 25 1.05 -15.12 -1.26
C ARG A 25 1.69 -16.46 -1.69
N PRO A 26 1.16 -17.13 -2.73
CA PRO A 26 1.87 -18.26 -3.34
C PRO A 26 3.26 -17.83 -3.83
N GLU A 27 4.26 -18.67 -3.61
CA GLU A 27 5.63 -18.39 -4.07
C GLU A 27 5.68 -18.31 -5.61
N GLY A 28 6.23 -17.22 -6.13
CA GLY A 28 6.31 -16.95 -7.56
C GLY A 28 6.00 -15.49 -7.91
N PRO A 29 5.87 -15.19 -9.21
CA PRO A 29 5.55 -13.85 -9.69
C PRO A 29 4.22 -13.32 -9.13
N VAL A 30 4.20 -12.06 -8.68
CA VAL A 30 2.96 -11.35 -8.34
C VAL A 30 2.13 -11.07 -9.58
N LEU A 31 2.84 -10.71 -10.65
CA LEU A 31 2.32 -10.31 -11.93
C LEU A 31 3.17 -10.95 -13.03
N PRO A 32 2.66 -11.09 -14.26
CA PRO A 32 3.36 -11.75 -15.34
C PRO A 32 4.69 -11.08 -15.65
N LYS A 33 5.70 -11.91 -15.95
CA LYS A 33 7.06 -11.46 -16.27
C LYS A 33 7.04 -10.30 -17.29
N PRO A 34 7.69 -9.17 -16.99
CA PRO A 34 7.68 -8.01 -17.88
C PRO A 34 8.54 -8.22 -19.12
N ASN A 35 8.16 -7.59 -20.23
CA ASN A 35 9.05 -7.41 -21.37
C ASN A 35 10.06 -6.29 -21.09
N LEU A 36 11.22 -6.65 -20.56
CA LEU A 36 12.25 -5.68 -20.16
C LEU A 36 13.09 -5.14 -21.32
N GLY A 37 13.21 -5.88 -22.43
CA GLY A 37 14.07 -5.48 -23.55
C GLY A 37 13.68 -4.16 -24.22
N GLY A 38 12.42 -3.78 -24.13
CA GLY A 38 11.89 -2.51 -24.64
C GLY A 38 11.40 -1.54 -23.55
N SER A 39 11.57 -1.88 -22.27
CA SER A 39 10.97 -1.12 -21.17
C SER A 39 11.66 0.24 -21.00
N PRO A 40 10.92 1.38 -21.07
CA PRO A 40 11.48 2.70 -20.81
C PRO A 40 11.91 2.85 -19.33
N ILE A 41 11.21 2.17 -18.41
CA ILE A 41 11.50 2.18 -16.98
C ILE A 41 12.89 1.60 -16.72
N LEU A 42 13.17 0.41 -17.27
CA LEU A 42 14.45 -0.25 -17.08
C LEU A 42 15.60 0.47 -17.81
N LYS A 43 15.32 1.06 -18.98
CA LYS A 43 16.30 1.90 -19.68
C LYS A 43 16.71 3.11 -18.84
N LEU A 44 15.76 3.78 -18.20
CA LEU A 44 16.03 4.92 -17.31
C LEU A 44 16.82 4.48 -16.07
N ALA A 45 16.44 3.36 -15.45
CA ALA A 45 17.16 2.80 -14.31
C ALA A 45 18.63 2.49 -14.65
N GLY A 46 18.86 1.87 -15.82
CA GLY A 46 20.21 1.61 -16.32
C GLY A 46 21.01 2.88 -16.59
N GLN A 47 20.40 3.92 -17.16
CA GLN A 47 21.06 5.23 -17.38
C GLN A 47 21.47 5.88 -16.06
N ASN A 48 20.59 5.88 -15.06
CA ASN A 48 20.87 6.43 -13.74
C ASN A 48 22.01 5.69 -13.03
N LEU A 49 22.03 4.36 -13.12
CA LEU A 49 23.11 3.56 -12.54
C LEU A 49 24.43 3.77 -13.28
N THR A 50 24.42 3.85 -14.62
CA THR A 50 25.62 4.21 -15.40
C THR A 50 26.20 5.53 -14.93
N GLN A 51 25.38 6.58 -14.79
CA GLN A 51 25.85 7.88 -14.29
C GLN A 51 26.42 7.77 -12.87
N THR A 52 25.75 7.03 -11.99
CA THR A 52 26.19 6.83 -10.60
C THR A 52 27.54 6.10 -10.54
N LEU A 53 27.74 5.09 -11.39
CA LEU A 53 29.00 4.37 -11.50
C LEU A 53 30.11 5.25 -12.08
N ASP A 54 29.80 6.08 -13.08
CA ASP A 54 30.74 7.06 -13.64
C ASP A 54 31.17 8.07 -12.58
N ASP A 55 30.23 8.60 -11.80
CA ASP A 55 30.50 9.51 -10.68
C ASP A 55 31.36 8.83 -9.60
N ALA A 56 31.11 7.55 -9.29
CA ALA A 56 31.89 6.78 -8.33
C ALA A 56 33.32 6.54 -8.81
N VAL A 57 33.48 6.19 -10.09
CA VAL A 57 34.79 5.97 -10.71
C VAL A 57 35.58 7.27 -10.84
N GLN A 58 34.92 8.39 -11.11
CA GLN A 58 35.56 9.72 -11.21
C GLN A 58 35.85 10.34 -9.84
N GLY A 59 35.41 9.71 -8.75
CA GLY A 59 35.58 10.22 -7.39
C GLY A 59 34.67 11.38 -7.03
N VAL A 60 33.61 11.63 -7.82
CA VAL A 60 32.55 12.59 -7.51
C VAL A 60 31.75 12.12 -6.30
N ILE A 61 31.50 10.81 -6.22
CA ILE A 61 30.91 10.15 -5.04
C ILE A 61 31.85 9.08 -4.49
N LYS A 62 31.69 8.76 -3.21
CA LYS A 62 32.51 7.75 -2.55
C LYS A 62 32.11 6.35 -3.04
N ALA A 63 32.96 5.73 -3.86
CA ALA A 63 32.75 4.37 -4.36
C ALA A 63 32.67 3.31 -3.24
N GLY A 64 33.50 3.45 -2.20
CA GLY A 64 33.58 2.45 -1.12
C GLY A 64 34.61 1.35 -1.39
N TRP A 65 35.33 1.42 -2.51
CA TRP A 65 36.50 0.60 -2.84
C TRP A 65 37.60 1.47 -3.46
N PRO A 66 38.87 1.01 -3.50
CA PRO A 66 39.95 1.71 -4.19
C PRO A 66 39.77 1.62 -5.72
N VAL A 67 39.15 2.63 -6.32
CA VAL A 67 38.80 2.67 -7.76
C VAL A 67 40.01 2.41 -8.64
N GLU A 68 41.15 2.99 -8.30
CA GLU A 68 42.39 2.88 -9.07
C GLU A 68 42.99 1.46 -9.07
N ASN A 69 42.47 0.55 -8.23
CA ASN A 69 42.90 -0.84 -8.11
C ASN A 69 41.85 -1.88 -8.56
N VAL A 70 40.59 -1.49 -8.78
CA VAL A 70 39.48 -2.44 -9.01
C VAL A 70 38.89 -2.25 -10.40
N SER A 71 39.03 -3.27 -11.24
CA SER A 71 38.35 -3.31 -12.54
C SER A 71 37.16 -4.26 -12.48
N PHE A 72 36.07 -3.95 -13.16
CA PHE A 72 34.86 -4.73 -13.09
C PHE A 72 34.00 -4.65 -14.35
N SER A 73 33.20 -5.69 -14.56
CA SER A 73 32.20 -5.79 -15.61
C SER A 73 30.87 -6.20 -15.00
N LEU A 74 29.81 -5.46 -15.32
CA LEU A 74 28.45 -5.69 -14.85
C LEU A 74 27.52 -5.95 -16.04
N ALA A 75 26.50 -6.78 -15.85
CA ALA A 75 25.47 -6.99 -16.86
C ALA A 75 24.10 -7.36 -16.29
N VAL A 76 23.07 -7.00 -17.05
CA VAL A 76 21.68 -7.38 -16.83
C VAL A 76 21.18 -8.17 -18.02
N VAL A 77 20.64 -9.35 -17.75
CA VAL A 77 20.14 -10.33 -18.71
C VAL A 77 18.63 -10.42 -18.54
N SER A 78 17.89 -10.56 -19.64
CA SER A 78 16.44 -10.74 -19.61
C SER A 78 15.98 -11.77 -20.64
N THR A 79 14.85 -12.40 -20.36
CA THR A 79 14.13 -13.28 -21.32
C THR A 79 13.82 -12.60 -22.66
N TYR A 80 13.75 -11.25 -22.70
CA TYR A 80 13.41 -10.46 -23.90
C TYR A 80 14.60 -9.65 -24.45
N GLN A 81 15.77 -10.25 -24.61
CA GLN A 81 16.93 -9.59 -25.23
C GLN A 81 17.15 -9.99 -26.69
N LYS A 82 17.83 -9.13 -27.46
CA LYS A 82 18.04 -9.32 -28.91
C LYS A 82 18.89 -10.55 -29.25
N SER A 83 19.85 -10.88 -28.38
CA SER A 83 20.77 -12.00 -28.55
C SER A 83 21.23 -12.49 -27.18
N ALA A 84 21.37 -13.81 -27.00
CA ALA A 84 21.71 -14.43 -25.72
C ALA A 84 23.02 -13.89 -25.10
N GLY A 85 24.02 -13.53 -25.91
CA GLY A 85 25.31 -13.00 -25.44
C GLY A 85 25.39 -11.48 -25.33
N VAL A 86 24.30 -10.76 -25.63
CA VAL A 86 24.24 -9.30 -25.54
C VAL A 86 23.23 -8.92 -24.45
N PRO A 87 23.71 -8.59 -23.24
CA PRO A 87 22.83 -8.20 -22.15
C PRO A 87 22.05 -6.91 -22.49
N ILE A 88 20.91 -6.71 -21.83
CA ILE A 88 20.06 -5.51 -22.05
C ILE A 88 20.69 -4.24 -21.48
N TRP A 89 21.62 -4.40 -20.53
CA TRP A 89 22.48 -3.35 -19.99
C TRP A 89 23.81 -3.97 -19.58
N GLU A 90 24.91 -3.26 -19.80
CA GLU A 90 26.25 -3.63 -19.34
C GLU A 90 27.06 -2.38 -18.98
N TYR A 91 28.02 -2.55 -18.09
CA TYR A 91 28.96 -1.50 -17.70
C TYR A 91 30.34 -2.11 -17.46
N HIS A 92 31.37 -1.45 -17.96
CA HIS A 92 32.74 -1.92 -17.86
C HIS A 92 33.66 -0.82 -17.37
N HIS A 93 34.43 -1.10 -16.32
CA HIS A 93 35.43 -0.19 -15.78
C HIS A 93 36.78 -0.87 -15.66
N ARG A 94 37.82 -0.21 -16.16
CA ARG A 94 39.21 -0.61 -16.02
C ARG A 94 39.92 0.37 -15.09
N ALA A 95 40.50 -0.18 -14.03
CA ALA A 95 41.29 0.54 -13.06
C ALA A 95 42.57 1.13 -13.68
N GLU A 96 42.96 2.32 -13.22
CA GLU A 96 44.15 3.02 -13.71
C GLU A 96 45.44 2.23 -13.46
N LYS A 97 45.60 1.64 -12.27
CA LYS A 97 46.80 0.87 -11.91
C LYS A 97 46.82 -0.53 -12.50
N ASN A 98 45.82 -0.93 -13.28
CA ASN A 98 45.96 -2.15 -14.05
C ASN A 98 46.97 -1.92 -15.19
N ASP A 99 48.07 -2.65 -15.20
CA ASP A 99 49.13 -2.62 -16.19
C ASP A 99 49.26 -3.92 -17.02
N ARG A 100 48.49 -4.96 -16.68
CA ARG A 100 48.58 -6.30 -17.29
C ARG A 100 47.24 -6.76 -17.90
N GLY A 101 47.33 -7.73 -18.79
CA GLY A 101 46.19 -8.31 -19.48
C GLY A 101 45.55 -7.38 -20.52
N VAL A 102 44.22 -7.39 -20.60
CA VAL A 102 43.45 -6.65 -21.61
C VAL A 102 43.52 -5.13 -21.40
N LYS A 103 43.77 -4.40 -22.50
CA LYS A 103 43.83 -2.93 -22.49
C LYS A 103 42.45 -2.28 -22.54
N ASN A 104 41.56 -2.82 -23.37
CA ASN A 104 40.17 -2.37 -23.49
C ASN A 104 39.26 -3.46 -22.96
N ILE A 105 38.69 -3.20 -21.79
CA ILE A 105 37.71 -4.10 -21.18
C ILE A 105 36.44 -4.15 -22.04
N THR A 106 35.94 -5.35 -22.29
CA THR A 106 34.69 -5.59 -23.03
C THR A 106 33.93 -6.74 -22.37
N ARG A 107 32.72 -7.01 -22.84
CA ARG A 107 31.94 -8.19 -22.41
C ARG A 107 32.63 -9.54 -22.65
N ASP A 108 33.62 -9.59 -23.53
CA ASP A 108 34.40 -10.80 -23.83
C ASP A 108 35.69 -10.91 -22.98
N SER A 109 35.99 -9.90 -22.15
CA SER A 109 37.13 -9.96 -21.24
C SER A 109 36.95 -11.07 -20.20
N GLN A 110 38.03 -11.80 -19.94
CA GLN A 110 38.06 -12.98 -19.08
C GLN A 110 38.34 -12.62 -17.62
N TYR A 111 37.61 -13.28 -16.72
CA TYR A 111 37.76 -13.20 -15.27
C TYR A 111 37.80 -14.61 -14.68
N LEU A 112 38.53 -14.78 -13.57
CA LEU A 112 38.34 -15.95 -12.72
C LEU A 112 37.01 -15.80 -11.98
N ILE A 113 36.08 -16.73 -12.20
CA ILE A 113 34.70 -16.61 -11.68
C ILE A 113 34.47 -17.29 -10.33
N GLY A 114 35.51 -17.88 -9.75
CA GLY A 114 35.46 -18.48 -8.42
C GLY A 114 34.31 -19.46 -8.28
N SER A 115 33.60 -19.40 -7.14
CA SER A 115 32.50 -20.30 -6.82
C SER A 115 31.31 -20.27 -7.78
N VAL A 116 31.20 -19.30 -8.71
CA VAL A 116 30.22 -19.39 -9.81
C VAL A 116 30.48 -20.65 -10.67
N SER A 117 31.72 -21.17 -10.68
CA SER A 117 32.09 -22.46 -11.29
C SER A 117 31.23 -23.63 -10.83
N LYS A 118 30.72 -23.58 -9.59
CA LYS A 118 29.85 -24.62 -9.03
C LYS A 118 28.53 -24.72 -9.78
N VAL A 119 27.98 -23.58 -10.24
CA VAL A 119 26.72 -23.56 -11.02
C VAL A 119 26.91 -24.34 -12.32
N ILE A 120 28.06 -24.19 -12.97
CA ILE A 120 28.42 -24.94 -14.17
C ILE A 120 28.63 -26.42 -13.86
N SER A 121 29.29 -26.73 -12.75
CA SER A 121 29.51 -28.12 -12.29
C SER A 121 28.19 -28.84 -11.98
N ASP A 122 27.24 -28.17 -11.35
CA ASP A 122 25.93 -28.72 -11.06
C ASP A 122 25.08 -28.88 -12.32
N TYR A 123 25.19 -27.96 -13.28
CA TYR A 123 24.58 -28.15 -14.59
C TYR A 123 25.13 -29.40 -15.29
N ILE A 124 26.45 -29.63 -15.22
CA ILE A 124 27.10 -30.85 -15.73
C ILE A 124 26.54 -32.09 -15.02
N LEU A 125 26.43 -32.06 -13.68
CA LEU A 125 25.88 -33.16 -12.89
C LEU A 125 24.43 -33.47 -13.29
N LEU A 126 23.57 -32.45 -13.36
CA LEU A 126 22.15 -32.58 -13.74
C LEU A 126 21.98 -33.09 -15.18
N LYS A 127 22.91 -32.74 -16.07
CA LYS A 127 22.86 -33.13 -17.48
C LYS A 127 23.59 -34.44 -17.80
N SER A 128 24.45 -34.92 -16.91
CA SER A 128 25.31 -36.09 -17.13
C SER A 128 24.57 -37.39 -17.49
N GLY A 129 23.28 -37.48 -17.15
CA GLY A 129 22.47 -38.70 -17.30
C GLY A 129 22.70 -39.73 -16.20
N VAL A 130 23.58 -39.43 -15.23
CA VAL A 130 23.81 -40.25 -14.05
C VAL A 130 22.66 -40.09 -13.05
N ASP A 131 22.28 -41.18 -12.38
CA ASP A 131 21.34 -41.11 -11.26
C ASP A 131 22.01 -40.46 -10.05
N ILE A 132 21.67 -39.20 -9.80
CA ILE A 132 22.29 -38.36 -8.79
C ILE A 132 21.82 -38.67 -7.36
N ASP A 133 20.77 -39.49 -7.20
CA ASP A 133 20.27 -39.92 -5.91
C ASP A 133 20.92 -41.25 -5.45
N ARG A 134 21.85 -41.81 -6.23
CA ARG A 134 22.69 -42.94 -5.81
C ARG A 134 23.82 -42.51 -4.87
N PRO A 135 24.23 -43.38 -3.92
CA PRO A 135 25.41 -43.17 -3.10
C PRO A 135 26.66 -42.92 -3.94
N VAL A 136 27.51 -41.99 -3.51
CA VAL A 136 28.78 -41.70 -4.19
C VAL A 136 29.72 -42.91 -4.21
N THR A 137 29.60 -43.81 -3.23
CA THR A 137 30.38 -45.06 -3.17
C THR A 137 30.09 -46.03 -4.32
N ASP A 138 28.96 -45.88 -5.01
CA ASP A 138 28.63 -46.69 -6.19
C ASP A 138 29.52 -46.34 -7.39
N PHE A 139 30.02 -45.10 -7.43
CA PHE A 139 30.91 -44.58 -8.47
C PHE A 139 32.37 -44.58 -8.00
N ILE A 140 32.60 -44.33 -6.70
CA ILE A 140 33.93 -44.33 -6.09
C ILE A 140 33.97 -45.33 -4.92
N PRO A 141 34.11 -46.65 -5.20
CA PRO A 141 34.08 -47.68 -4.16
C PRO A 141 35.14 -47.52 -3.06
N LYS A 142 36.26 -46.84 -3.37
CA LYS A 142 37.35 -46.55 -2.42
C LYS A 142 36.88 -45.77 -1.18
N LEU A 143 35.82 -44.97 -1.31
CA LEU A 143 35.24 -44.22 -0.19
C LEU A 143 34.47 -45.10 0.80
N ASN A 144 34.09 -46.33 0.41
CA ASN A 144 33.45 -47.30 1.29
C ASN A 144 34.49 -48.04 2.15
N SER A 145 35.23 -47.27 2.96
CA SER A 145 36.31 -47.76 3.82
C SER A 145 35.87 -47.76 5.28
N SER A 146 36.19 -48.82 6.03
CA SER A 146 35.97 -48.86 7.48
C SER A 146 36.80 -47.84 8.26
N ARG A 147 37.85 -47.27 7.63
CA ARG A 147 38.66 -46.17 8.17
C ARG A 147 37.99 -44.81 7.98
N SER A 148 36.96 -44.74 7.13
CA SER A 148 36.33 -43.47 6.79
C SER A 148 35.61 -42.89 7.99
N LYS A 149 35.91 -41.63 8.31
CA LYS A 149 35.19 -40.89 9.35
C LYS A 149 33.90 -40.28 8.85
N VAL A 150 33.80 -40.06 7.53
CA VAL A 150 32.58 -39.64 6.84
C VAL A 150 31.82 -40.89 6.35
N GLN A 151 30.50 -40.92 6.54
CA GLN A 151 29.64 -42.03 6.10
C GLN A 151 29.29 -41.92 4.61
N TRP A 152 30.28 -42.10 3.73
CA TRP A 152 30.12 -41.89 2.27
C TRP A 152 29.06 -42.77 1.61
N LYS A 153 28.75 -43.94 2.18
CA LYS A 153 27.68 -44.84 1.70
C LYS A 153 26.28 -44.21 1.80
N ASP A 154 26.11 -43.22 2.68
CA ASP A 154 24.84 -42.54 2.94
C ASP A 154 24.77 -41.17 2.23
N ILE A 155 25.82 -40.79 1.47
CA ILE A 155 25.94 -39.51 0.77
C ILE A 155 25.70 -39.73 -0.73
N THR A 156 24.73 -39.02 -1.30
CA THR A 156 24.43 -39.06 -2.74
C THR A 156 25.13 -37.95 -3.52
N LEU A 157 25.16 -38.04 -4.86
CA LEU A 157 25.70 -36.96 -5.70
C LEU A 157 24.89 -35.66 -5.55
N ARG A 158 23.56 -35.76 -5.34
CA ARG A 158 22.70 -34.61 -5.02
C ARG A 158 23.17 -33.88 -3.78
N MET A 159 23.41 -34.61 -2.68
CA MET A 159 23.86 -34.04 -1.41
C MET A 159 25.21 -33.32 -1.54
N LEU A 160 26.09 -33.79 -2.43
CA LEU A 160 27.36 -33.13 -2.71
C LEU A 160 27.16 -31.80 -3.44
N GLY A 161 26.28 -31.74 -4.44
CA GLY A 161 25.95 -30.48 -5.14
C GLY A 161 25.14 -29.50 -4.29
N SER A 162 24.29 -29.98 -3.37
CA SER A 162 23.41 -29.13 -2.57
C SER A 162 23.98 -28.63 -1.24
N GLN A 163 25.26 -28.90 -0.95
CA GLN A 163 25.91 -28.58 0.33
C GLN A 163 25.32 -29.33 1.55
N LEU A 164 24.63 -30.46 1.32
CA LEU A 164 23.98 -31.27 2.37
C LEU A 164 24.72 -32.57 2.68
N SER A 165 25.87 -32.81 2.06
CA SER A 165 26.69 -34.00 2.31
C SER A 165 27.36 -34.03 3.70
N GLY A 166 27.56 -32.86 4.31
CA GLY A 166 28.38 -32.74 5.52
C GLY A 166 29.89 -32.93 5.29
N ALA A 167 30.33 -33.02 4.03
CA ALA A 167 31.73 -33.14 3.66
C ALA A 167 32.55 -31.90 4.11
N PRO A 168 33.85 -32.06 4.40
CA PRO A 168 34.72 -30.96 4.80
C PRO A 168 34.77 -29.86 3.74
N ALA A 169 35.08 -28.63 4.18
CA ALA A 169 35.11 -27.48 3.26
C ALA A 169 36.13 -27.66 2.14
N ASN A 170 37.32 -28.13 2.50
CA ASN A 170 38.49 -28.25 1.62
C ASN A 170 39.33 -29.46 2.01
N ASN A 171 40.19 -29.91 1.09
CA ASN A 171 41.27 -30.86 1.39
C ASN A 171 42.63 -30.15 1.21
N GLY A 172 43.40 -29.99 2.30
CA GLY A 172 44.68 -29.28 2.33
C GLY A 172 44.61 -27.75 2.23
N PHE A 173 43.75 -27.20 1.36
CA PHE A 173 43.65 -25.77 1.00
C PHE A 173 43.25 -24.80 2.15
N SER A 174 43.04 -25.30 3.37
CA SER A 174 42.77 -24.50 4.57
C SER A 174 43.89 -24.57 5.60
N GLU A 175 45.04 -25.15 5.24
CA GLU A 175 46.25 -25.13 6.05
C GLU A 175 47.28 -24.16 5.48
N TYR A 176 47.72 -23.23 6.32
CA TYR A 176 48.64 -22.16 5.95
C TYR A 176 49.99 -22.39 6.65
N TYR A 177 50.94 -22.98 5.93
CA TYR A 177 52.26 -23.33 6.49
C TYR A 177 53.01 -22.09 6.99
N TYR A 178 52.88 -20.95 6.31
CA TYR A 178 53.50 -19.69 6.70
C TYR A 178 52.96 -19.12 8.03
N LEU A 179 51.83 -19.61 8.55
CA LEU A 179 51.31 -19.24 9.88
C LEU A 179 51.91 -20.09 11.01
N LYS A 180 52.72 -21.12 10.71
CA LYS A 180 53.32 -22.03 11.71
C LYS A 180 54.02 -21.28 12.83
N GLU A 181 54.89 -20.34 12.51
CA GLU A 181 55.61 -19.54 13.50
C GLU A 181 54.67 -18.64 14.30
N PHE A 182 53.67 -18.05 13.64
CA PHE A 182 52.68 -17.19 14.28
C PHE A 182 51.84 -17.97 15.31
N PHE A 183 51.41 -19.19 14.99
CA PHE A 183 50.69 -20.05 15.94
C PHE A 183 51.55 -20.35 17.18
N VAL A 184 52.82 -20.72 16.98
CA VAL A 184 53.75 -20.98 18.09
C VAL A 184 53.97 -19.73 18.95
N GLN A 185 54.16 -18.57 18.32
CA GLN A 185 54.28 -17.28 19.03
C GLN A 185 53.00 -16.91 19.79
N SER A 186 51.84 -17.37 19.31
CA SER A 186 50.53 -17.17 19.94
C SER A 186 50.20 -18.21 21.02
N GLY A 187 51.15 -19.09 21.37
CA GLY A 187 51.00 -20.08 22.45
C GLY A 187 50.40 -21.42 22.03
N PHE A 188 50.21 -21.68 20.73
CA PHE A 188 49.84 -23.01 20.24
C PHE A 188 51.04 -23.97 20.30
N PRO A 189 50.82 -25.28 20.49
CA PRO A 189 51.91 -26.27 20.52
C PRO A 189 52.70 -26.26 19.20
N PRO A 190 54.03 -26.48 19.25
CA PRO A 190 54.82 -26.63 18.03
C PRO A 190 54.40 -27.87 17.25
N ILE A 191 54.27 -27.71 15.93
CA ILE A 191 53.91 -28.75 14.97
C ILE A 191 55.09 -29.03 14.03
N LYS A 192 55.22 -30.28 13.59
CA LYS A 192 56.24 -30.72 12.63
C LYS A 192 55.69 -30.62 11.21
N ASP A 193 56.58 -30.56 10.23
CA ASP A 193 56.18 -30.52 8.81
C ASP A 193 55.44 -31.80 8.40
N SER A 194 55.73 -32.93 9.07
CA SER A 194 55.03 -34.21 8.90
C SER A 194 53.60 -34.21 9.44
N ASP A 195 53.22 -33.21 10.24
CA ASP A 195 51.86 -33.11 10.80
C ASP A 195 50.90 -32.43 9.80
N TYR A 196 51.43 -31.76 8.78
CA TYR A 196 50.67 -31.20 7.66
C TYR A 196 50.29 -32.31 6.67
N PRO A 197 49.17 -32.17 5.93
CA PRO A 197 48.80 -33.11 4.89
C PRO A 197 49.87 -33.14 3.79
N PRO A 198 50.07 -34.30 3.13
CA PRO A 198 51.13 -34.47 2.14
C PRO A 198 50.96 -33.59 0.89
N CYS A 199 49.77 -33.04 0.67
CA CYS A 199 49.42 -32.17 -0.45
C CYS A 199 48.42 -31.08 -0.01
N GLY A 200 48.32 -30.02 -0.81
CA GLY A 200 47.36 -28.93 -0.66
C GLY A 200 47.64 -27.91 0.46
N ALA A 201 48.66 -28.10 1.30
CA ALA A 201 49.05 -27.16 2.35
C ALA A 201 49.75 -25.92 1.75
N ILE A 202 49.14 -24.76 1.93
CA ILE A 202 49.58 -23.50 1.31
C ILE A 202 50.95 -23.11 1.88
N GLY A 203 51.94 -23.01 0.98
CA GLY A 203 53.32 -22.64 1.32
C GLY A 203 54.24 -23.81 1.68
N LEU A 204 53.76 -25.06 1.64
CA LEU A 204 54.58 -26.25 1.91
C LEU A 204 54.63 -27.24 0.72
N ASN A 205 53.49 -27.59 0.14
CA ASN A 205 53.40 -28.61 -0.91
C ASN A 205 52.41 -28.22 -2.02
N GLN A 206 52.44 -28.99 -3.12
CA GLN A 206 51.65 -28.73 -4.34
C GLN A 206 50.21 -29.28 -4.22
N GLY A 207 49.37 -29.04 -5.23
CA GLY A 207 48.01 -29.58 -5.30
C GLY A 207 47.97 -31.12 -5.23
N CYS A 208 46.85 -31.66 -4.73
CA CYS A 208 46.67 -33.09 -4.51
C CYS A 208 46.35 -33.88 -5.78
N SER A 209 46.88 -35.10 -5.88
CA SER A 209 46.43 -36.14 -6.81
C SER A 209 45.06 -36.72 -6.40
N VAL A 210 44.41 -37.47 -7.30
CA VAL A 210 43.11 -38.12 -7.00
C VAL A 210 43.23 -39.07 -5.80
N ASP A 211 44.30 -39.87 -5.73
CA ASP A 211 44.47 -40.81 -4.63
C ASP A 211 44.64 -40.12 -3.28
N GLU A 212 45.35 -38.99 -3.25
CA GLU A 212 45.52 -38.17 -2.05
C GLU A 212 44.23 -37.46 -1.65
N ILE A 213 43.42 -37.02 -2.62
CA ILE A 213 42.08 -36.46 -2.37
C ILE A 213 41.19 -37.52 -1.71
N LEU A 214 41.13 -38.73 -2.27
CA LEU A 214 40.29 -39.80 -1.75
C LEU A 214 40.76 -40.29 -0.37
N GLU A 215 42.07 -40.33 -0.11
CA GLU A 215 42.59 -40.64 1.22
C GLU A 215 42.29 -39.52 2.24
N GLY A 216 42.33 -38.26 1.80
CA GLY A 216 41.82 -37.11 2.57
C GLY A 216 40.36 -37.30 2.96
N MET A 217 39.50 -37.69 2.00
CA MET A 217 38.07 -37.93 2.25
C MET A 217 37.79 -39.10 3.21
N ILE A 218 38.69 -40.08 3.32
CA ILE A 218 38.60 -41.15 4.32
C ILE A 218 39.04 -40.64 5.70
N SER A 219 40.11 -39.84 5.76
CA SER A 219 40.76 -39.46 7.03
C SER A 219 40.20 -38.20 7.70
N GLN A 220 39.59 -37.29 6.93
CA GLN A 220 39.01 -36.05 7.43
C GLN A 220 37.65 -36.26 8.12
N TYR A 221 37.32 -35.37 9.06
CA TYR A 221 36.08 -35.44 9.82
C TYR A 221 34.93 -34.77 9.05
N PRO A 222 33.68 -35.29 9.15
CA PRO A 222 32.51 -34.59 8.66
C PRO A 222 32.27 -33.30 9.47
N VAL A 223 31.76 -32.26 8.83
CA VAL A 223 31.35 -31.01 9.48
C VAL A 223 30.01 -31.19 10.20
N THR A 224 29.11 -31.94 9.58
CA THR A 224 27.79 -32.33 10.08
C THR A 224 27.40 -33.68 9.51
N ALA A 225 26.39 -34.34 10.07
CA ALA A 225 25.84 -35.54 9.47
C ALA A 225 25.17 -35.19 8.11
N PRO A 226 25.16 -36.13 7.13
CA PRO A 226 24.45 -35.92 5.87
C PRO A 226 22.97 -35.56 6.12
N MET A 227 22.44 -34.57 5.39
CA MET A 227 21.07 -34.05 5.49
C MET A 227 20.68 -33.42 6.85
N GLU A 228 21.60 -33.28 7.80
CA GLU A 228 21.31 -32.68 9.11
C GLU A 228 21.20 -31.15 9.05
N ARG A 229 22.07 -30.51 8.27
CA ARG A 229 22.09 -29.06 7.98
C ARG A 229 23.07 -28.75 6.86
N PRO A 230 22.99 -27.58 6.21
CA PRO A 230 23.99 -27.15 5.24
C PRO A 230 25.40 -27.05 5.80
N ALA A 231 26.38 -27.52 5.03
CA ALA A 231 27.80 -27.33 5.30
C ALA A 231 28.54 -27.02 3.98
N TYR A 232 29.12 -25.83 3.89
CA TYR A 232 29.80 -25.39 2.68
C TYR A 232 31.03 -26.27 2.38
N SER A 233 31.09 -26.81 1.17
CA SER A 233 32.13 -27.70 0.70
C SER A 233 32.54 -27.40 -0.74
N ASN A 234 33.80 -27.04 -0.94
CA ASN A 234 34.44 -27.02 -2.26
C ASN A 234 34.79 -28.44 -2.70
N ILE A 235 35.27 -29.28 -1.78
CA ILE A 235 35.71 -30.64 -2.11
C ILE A 235 34.55 -31.54 -2.53
N ALA A 236 33.32 -31.28 -2.06
CA ALA A 236 32.13 -32.00 -2.53
C ALA A 236 31.95 -31.94 -4.06
N PHE A 237 32.25 -30.79 -4.67
CA PHE A 237 32.20 -30.60 -6.13
C PHE A 237 33.28 -31.37 -6.85
N VAL A 238 34.46 -31.47 -6.25
CA VAL A 238 35.55 -32.31 -6.76
C VAL A 238 35.13 -33.77 -6.71
N VAL A 239 34.59 -34.23 -5.57
CA VAL A 239 34.20 -35.63 -5.36
C VAL A 239 33.11 -36.06 -6.33
N PHE A 240 32.04 -35.27 -6.54
CA PHE A 240 31.01 -35.68 -7.51
C PHE A 240 31.52 -35.61 -8.95
N VAL A 241 32.42 -34.68 -9.30
CA VAL A 241 33.01 -34.65 -10.64
C VAL A 241 33.92 -35.85 -10.88
N LEU A 242 34.67 -36.32 -9.87
CA LEU A 242 35.40 -37.58 -9.96
C LEU A 242 34.45 -38.77 -10.17
N ALA A 243 33.30 -38.79 -9.49
CA ALA A 243 32.27 -39.81 -9.71
C ALA A 243 31.71 -39.76 -11.15
N LEU A 244 31.50 -38.56 -11.70
CA LEU A 244 31.09 -38.37 -13.09
C LEU A 244 32.17 -38.81 -14.08
N GLN A 245 33.45 -38.57 -13.76
CA GLN A 245 34.57 -39.00 -14.58
C GLN A 245 34.62 -40.53 -14.67
N GLU A 246 34.43 -41.23 -13.55
CA GLU A 246 34.32 -42.70 -13.54
C GLU A 246 33.07 -43.19 -14.31
N ALA A 247 31.93 -42.50 -14.16
CA ALA A 247 30.68 -42.90 -14.80
C ALA A 247 30.66 -42.65 -16.33
N THR A 248 31.32 -41.59 -16.79
CA THR A 248 31.23 -41.11 -18.19
C THR A 248 32.51 -41.34 -18.99
N GLY A 249 33.63 -41.62 -18.33
CA GLY A 249 34.95 -41.73 -18.94
C GLY A 249 35.56 -40.40 -19.40
N LYS A 250 34.94 -39.26 -19.04
CA LYS A 250 35.38 -37.91 -19.45
C LYS A 250 35.89 -37.11 -18.27
N ASN A 251 37.01 -36.42 -18.44
CA ASN A 251 37.51 -35.50 -17.42
C ASN A 251 36.70 -34.20 -17.36
N TYR A 252 36.93 -33.38 -16.32
CA TYR A 252 36.15 -32.16 -16.12
C TYR A 252 36.25 -31.16 -17.29
N THR A 253 37.43 -31.01 -17.91
CA THR A 253 37.61 -30.11 -19.06
C THR A 253 36.77 -30.56 -20.26
N GLU A 254 36.74 -31.86 -20.53
CA GLU A 254 35.91 -32.46 -21.58
C GLU A 254 34.42 -32.29 -21.26
N LEU A 255 34.02 -32.49 -20.00
CA LEU A 255 32.63 -32.30 -19.56
C LEU A 255 32.18 -30.83 -19.72
N VAL A 256 33.00 -29.86 -19.30
CA VAL A 256 32.72 -28.42 -19.50
C VAL A 256 32.57 -28.13 -20.99
N ALA A 257 33.50 -28.61 -21.83
CA ALA A 257 33.46 -28.37 -23.26
C ALA A 257 32.22 -28.98 -23.93
N ASP A 258 31.91 -30.25 -23.64
CA ASP A 258 30.87 -31.00 -24.36
C ASP A 258 29.46 -30.70 -23.88
N ILE A 259 29.26 -30.43 -22.58
CA ILE A 259 27.93 -30.21 -21.99
C ILE A 259 27.58 -28.73 -21.93
N VAL A 260 28.57 -27.84 -21.80
CA VAL A 260 28.34 -26.42 -21.48
C VAL A 260 28.83 -25.51 -22.59
N SER A 261 30.14 -25.49 -22.84
CA SER A 261 30.75 -24.46 -23.68
C SER A 261 30.43 -24.61 -25.16
N LYS A 262 30.53 -25.81 -25.74
CA LYS A 262 30.17 -26.03 -27.16
C LYS A 262 28.66 -25.87 -27.40
N PRO A 263 27.74 -26.48 -26.61
CA PRO A 263 26.31 -26.36 -26.88
C PRO A 263 25.75 -24.94 -26.75
N LEU A 264 26.32 -24.13 -25.85
CA LEU A 264 25.88 -22.74 -25.61
C LEU A 264 26.76 -21.69 -26.31
N ASP A 265 27.75 -22.09 -27.11
CA ASP A 265 28.76 -21.21 -27.74
C ASP A 265 29.46 -20.29 -26.71
N LEU A 266 29.86 -20.83 -25.56
CA LEU A 266 30.63 -20.12 -24.54
C LEU A 266 32.11 -20.17 -24.91
N ARG A 267 32.68 -19.05 -25.34
CA ARG A 267 34.04 -18.99 -25.92
C ARG A 267 35.14 -18.69 -24.92
N ASN A 268 34.74 -18.18 -23.76
CA ASN A 268 35.61 -17.75 -22.67
C ASN A 268 35.42 -18.58 -21.41
N THR A 269 34.50 -19.55 -21.41
CA THR A 269 34.21 -20.44 -20.28
C THR A 269 35.00 -21.74 -20.38
N LEU A 270 36.07 -21.84 -19.60
CA LEU A 270 36.96 -23.01 -19.53
C LEU A 270 37.63 -23.13 -18.16
N PRO A 271 38.13 -24.31 -17.77
CA PRO A 271 39.03 -24.44 -16.62
C PRO A 271 40.26 -23.55 -16.77
N SER A 272 40.64 -22.84 -15.71
CA SER A 272 41.85 -22.04 -15.64
C SER A 272 43.10 -22.90 -15.95
N PRO A 273 44.14 -22.36 -16.62
CA PRO A 273 44.37 -20.95 -16.94
C PRO A 273 43.62 -20.43 -18.17
N GLY A 274 43.23 -19.15 -18.11
CA GLY A 274 42.68 -18.41 -19.24
C GLY A 274 43.76 -17.82 -20.16
N GLU A 275 43.36 -16.94 -21.07
CA GLU A 275 44.26 -16.26 -22.01
C GLU A 275 44.64 -14.86 -21.48
N ASP A 276 45.91 -14.63 -21.19
CA ASP A 276 46.41 -13.36 -20.64
C ASP A 276 45.99 -12.14 -21.48
N CYS A 277 45.99 -12.24 -22.80
CA CYS A 277 45.63 -11.13 -23.68
C CYS A 277 44.14 -10.73 -23.61
N LYS A 278 43.28 -11.63 -23.11
CA LYS A 278 41.84 -11.42 -22.91
C LYS A 278 41.49 -11.15 -21.44
N ALA A 279 42.42 -11.40 -20.54
CA ALA A 279 42.22 -11.41 -19.11
C ALA A 279 42.17 -10.01 -18.50
N MET A 280 41.26 -9.83 -17.54
CA MET A 280 41.31 -8.70 -16.62
C MET A 280 42.18 -9.09 -15.41
N ILE A 281 43.45 -8.70 -15.42
CA ILE A 281 44.44 -9.04 -14.38
C ILE A 281 44.60 -7.87 -13.41
N PRO A 282 44.35 -8.00 -12.11
CA PRO A 282 44.47 -6.90 -11.17
C PRO A 282 45.95 -6.56 -10.85
N PRO A 283 46.23 -5.35 -10.34
CA PRO A 283 47.55 -5.01 -9.82
C PRO A 283 47.90 -5.87 -8.59
N GLY A 284 49.16 -6.32 -8.52
CA GLY A 284 49.68 -7.18 -7.44
C GLY A 284 49.66 -8.68 -7.76
N GLU A 285 50.01 -9.50 -6.77
CA GLU A 285 49.92 -10.97 -6.88
C GLU A 285 48.46 -11.42 -6.74
N SER A 286 47.96 -12.08 -7.78
CA SER A 286 46.59 -12.58 -7.86
C SER A 286 46.60 -14.05 -8.26
N SER A 287 45.46 -14.73 -8.14
CA SER A 287 45.34 -16.13 -8.57
C SER A 287 45.23 -16.33 -10.08
N TRP A 288 45.32 -15.26 -10.89
CA TRP A 288 45.28 -15.39 -12.35
C TRP A 288 46.40 -16.30 -12.87
N GLY A 289 46.10 -17.15 -13.85
CA GLY A 289 47.06 -18.10 -14.42
C GLY A 289 47.32 -19.35 -13.57
N THR A 290 46.70 -19.47 -12.39
CA THR A 290 46.81 -20.69 -11.57
C THR A 290 46.06 -21.85 -12.23
N ASP A 291 46.70 -23.00 -12.39
CA ASP A 291 46.03 -24.25 -12.74
C ASP A 291 45.38 -24.84 -11.47
N TYR A 292 44.04 -24.90 -11.47
CA TYR A 292 43.28 -25.43 -10.34
C TYR A 292 43.16 -26.96 -10.36
N GLY A 293 43.50 -27.61 -11.48
CA GLY A 293 43.42 -29.07 -11.65
C GLY A 293 42.07 -29.63 -11.19
N TYR A 294 42.10 -30.63 -10.31
CA TYR A 294 40.90 -31.26 -9.75
C TYR A 294 40.03 -30.31 -8.90
N ASN A 295 40.53 -29.16 -8.47
CA ASN A 295 39.75 -28.15 -7.74
C ASN A 295 38.95 -27.22 -8.68
N ALA A 296 39.13 -27.32 -9.99
CA ALA A 296 38.42 -26.50 -10.97
C ALA A 296 36.88 -26.51 -10.82
N PRO A 297 36.20 -27.64 -10.53
CA PRO A 297 34.76 -27.68 -10.26
C PRO A 297 34.32 -26.80 -9.08
N GLY A 298 35.18 -26.72 -8.06
CA GLY A 298 34.91 -25.96 -6.85
C GLY A 298 35.09 -24.44 -7.02
N GLY A 299 35.86 -23.98 -8.00
CA GLY A 299 36.06 -22.53 -8.15
C GLY A 299 37.09 -22.07 -9.18
N GLY A 300 37.54 -22.94 -10.08
CA GLY A 300 38.67 -22.67 -10.97
C GLY A 300 38.31 -22.46 -12.43
N LEU A 301 37.07 -22.07 -12.76
CA LEU A 301 36.72 -21.66 -14.12
C LEU A 301 37.09 -20.19 -14.37
N VAL A 302 37.42 -19.92 -15.63
CA VAL A 302 37.45 -18.60 -16.24
C VAL A 302 36.14 -18.42 -17.02
N SER A 303 35.61 -17.20 -17.09
CA SER A 303 34.48 -16.85 -17.97
C SER A 303 34.45 -15.35 -18.28
N SER A 304 33.47 -14.92 -19.05
CA SER A 304 33.22 -13.52 -19.41
C SER A 304 31.75 -13.15 -19.19
N VAL A 305 31.46 -11.85 -19.22
CA VAL A 305 30.08 -11.36 -19.14
C VAL A 305 29.23 -11.91 -20.29
N ALA A 306 29.77 -11.97 -21.51
CA ALA A 306 29.04 -12.48 -22.67
C ALA A 306 28.63 -13.95 -22.50
N ASP A 307 29.53 -14.79 -22.00
CA ASP A 307 29.28 -16.21 -21.80
C ASP A 307 28.30 -16.46 -20.64
N LEU A 308 28.50 -15.81 -19.50
CA LEU A 308 27.56 -15.91 -18.38
C LEU A 308 26.18 -15.34 -18.76
N SER A 309 26.13 -14.35 -19.65
CA SER A 309 24.85 -13.84 -20.19
C SER A 309 24.14 -14.89 -21.03
N LYS A 310 24.85 -15.63 -21.88
CA LYS A 310 24.26 -16.74 -22.66
C LYS A 310 23.73 -17.83 -21.72
N PHE A 311 24.50 -18.18 -20.70
CA PHE A 311 24.10 -19.19 -19.71
C PHE A 311 22.85 -18.74 -18.91
N ALA A 312 22.87 -17.53 -18.35
CA ALA A 312 21.74 -16.97 -17.62
C ALA A 312 20.49 -16.82 -18.50
N TYR A 313 20.67 -16.38 -19.75
CA TYR A 313 19.57 -16.30 -20.72
C TYR A 313 18.95 -17.67 -21.00
N ALA A 314 19.78 -18.70 -21.21
CA ALA A 314 19.30 -20.06 -21.45
C ALA A 314 18.56 -20.63 -20.23
N LEU A 315 19.04 -20.30 -19.02
CA LEU A 315 18.38 -20.68 -17.77
C LEU A 315 17.01 -20.01 -17.62
N LEU A 316 16.92 -18.70 -17.85
CA LEU A 316 15.69 -17.91 -17.71
C LEU A 316 14.65 -18.26 -18.77
N THR A 317 15.08 -18.52 -20.01
CA THR A 317 14.19 -18.90 -21.13
C THR A 317 13.89 -20.39 -21.20
N ARG A 318 14.44 -21.18 -20.26
CA ARG A 318 14.30 -22.65 -20.21
C ARG A 318 14.82 -23.36 -21.46
N SER A 319 15.85 -22.81 -22.08
CA SER A 319 16.46 -23.35 -23.31
C SER A 319 17.74 -24.14 -23.06
N LEU A 320 18.17 -24.30 -21.79
CA LEU A 320 19.18 -25.30 -21.44
C LEU A 320 18.68 -26.70 -21.82
N ASP A 321 19.59 -27.65 -22.00
CA ASP A 321 19.25 -29.04 -22.36
C ASP A 321 18.77 -29.85 -21.13
N LEU A 322 17.86 -29.23 -20.37
CA LEU A 322 17.11 -29.77 -19.24
C LEU A 322 15.64 -29.45 -19.48
N THR A 323 14.75 -30.31 -19.00
CA THR A 323 13.32 -30.00 -19.06
C THR A 323 13.02 -28.74 -18.24
N PRO A 324 12.00 -27.93 -18.60
CA PRO A 324 11.61 -26.78 -17.80
C PRO A 324 11.33 -27.11 -16.33
N THR A 325 10.84 -28.32 -16.05
CA THR A 325 10.62 -28.82 -14.68
C THR A 325 11.91 -29.07 -13.93
N GLN A 326 12.94 -29.65 -14.58
CA GLN A 326 14.26 -29.81 -13.97
C GLN A 326 14.90 -28.46 -13.64
N ILE A 327 14.78 -27.48 -14.55
CA ILE A 327 15.29 -26.12 -14.30
C ILE A 327 14.56 -25.46 -13.12
N ARG A 328 13.21 -25.56 -13.07
CA ARG A 328 12.45 -25.06 -11.92
C ARG A 328 12.87 -25.73 -10.62
N LYS A 329 13.04 -27.07 -10.60
CA LYS A 329 13.56 -27.80 -9.44
C LYS A 329 14.94 -27.29 -9.03
N TRP A 330 15.80 -27.02 -10.01
CA TRP A 330 17.16 -26.55 -9.76
C TRP A 330 17.20 -25.16 -9.11
N LEU A 331 16.23 -24.29 -9.43
CA LEU A 331 16.06 -22.96 -8.84
C LEU A 331 15.22 -22.96 -7.55
N LYS A 332 15.17 -24.08 -6.82
CA LYS A 332 14.52 -24.16 -5.50
C LYS A 332 15.53 -24.43 -4.38
N PRO A 333 15.30 -23.88 -3.18
CA PRO A 333 16.11 -24.21 -2.01
C PRO A 333 15.90 -25.68 -1.62
N GLU A 334 16.97 -26.33 -1.15
CA GLU A 334 16.91 -27.65 -0.54
C GLU A 334 16.86 -27.57 1.00
N ASP A 335 17.55 -26.60 1.61
CA ASP A 335 17.56 -26.42 3.07
C ASP A 335 17.92 -24.99 3.49
N TRP A 336 17.56 -24.62 4.71
CA TRP A 336 17.77 -23.29 5.29
C TRP A 336 19.17 -23.15 5.92
N THR A 337 19.83 -22.03 5.66
CA THR A 337 21.11 -21.67 6.31
C THR A 337 20.94 -20.68 7.46
N GLY A 338 19.82 -19.95 7.48
CA GLY A 338 19.47 -18.93 8.47
C GLY A 338 18.00 -18.51 8.34
N ALA A 339 17.62 -17.41 8.99
CA ALA A 339 16.23 -16.94 9.01
C ALA A 339 15.69 -16.55 7.61
N ASP A 340 16.52 -15.88 6.79
CA ASP A 340 16.13 -15.33 5.48
C ASP A 340 17.00 -15.84 4.32
N SER A 341 17.75 -16.92 4.56
CA SER A 341 18.69 -17.50 3.60
C SER A 341 18.61 -19.02 3.55
N ALA A 342 18.73 -19.56 2.34
CA ALA A 342 18.71 -21.00 2.09
C ALA A 342 19.76 -21.37 1.04
N VAL A 343 20.01 -22.67 0.87
CA VAL A 343 20.90 -23.20 -0.17
C VAL A 343 20.21 -24.29 -0.98
N GLY A 344 20.66 -24.47 -2.22
CA GLY A 344 20.31 -25.60 -3.07
C GLY A 344 21.54 -26.06 -3.85
N MET A 345 21.33 -26.69 -5.00
CA MET A 345 22.42 -27.11 -5.90
C MET A 345 22.79 -25.96 -6.85
N PRO A 346 23.88 -25.21 -6.75
CA PRO A 346 24.63 -24.84 -5.55
C PRO A 346 24.16 -23.46 -5.05
N TRP A 347 22.96 -23.05 -5.46
CA TRP A 347 22.44 -21.69 -5.31
C TRP A 347 22.35 -21.29 -3.84
N GLU A 348 22.67 -20.04 -3.58
CA GLU A 348 22.48 -19.33 -2.32
C GLU A 348 21.23 -18.46 -2.49
N PHE A 349 20.15 -18.83 -1.81
CA PHE A 349 18.88 -18.12 -1.89
C PHE A 349 18.81 -17.05 -0.80
N SER A 350 18.41 -15.85 -1.20
CA SER A 350 17.97 -14.79 -0.29
C SER A 350 16.57 -14.35 -0.66
N ARG A 351 15.79 -13.92 0.35
CA ARG A 351 14.39 -13.49 0.14
C ARG A 351 14.06 -12.16 0.82
N PRO A 352 14.76 -11.06 0.46
CA PRO A 352 14.56 -9.76 1.08
C PRO A 352 13.20 -9.12 0.74
N LEU A 353 12.61 -8.40 1.71
CA LEU A 353 11.43 -7.55 1.53
C LEU A 353 11.74 -6.17 0.96
N THR A 354 13.02 -5.77 0.96
CA THR A 354 13.47 -4.40 0.70
C THR A 354 13.76 -4.11 -0.77
N LEU A 355 13.74 -5.11 -1.65
CA LEU A 355 14.06 -4.95 -3.07
C LEU A 355 12.93 -4.32 -3.89
N THR A 356 11.73 -4.20 -3.34
CA THR A 356 10.55 -3.60 -4.01
C THR A 356 9.91 -2.52 -3.13
N PRO A 357 10.62 -1.41 -2.82
CA PRO A 357 10.17 -0.45 -1.80
C PRO A 357 8.85 0.27 -2.13
N SER A 358 8.52 0.45 -3.42
CA SER A 358 7.23 1.02 -3.84
C SER A 358 6.05 0.09 -3.57
N HIS A 359 6.31 -1.22 -3.61
CA HIS A 359 5.31 -2.28 -3.45
C HIS A 359 5.89 -3.43 -2.61
N PRO A 360 6.10 -3.24 -1.30
CA PRO A 360 6.93 -4.13 -0.49
C PRO A 360 6.43 -5.57 -0.50
N HIS A 361 7.31 -6.50 -0.91
CA HIS A 361 7.03 -7.92 -0.86
C HIS A 361 8.30 -8.79 -0.99
N PRO A 362 8.27 -10.07 -0.56
CA PRO A 362 9.47 -10.92 -0.63
C PRO A 362 9.79 -11.33 -2.07
N VAL A 363 11.03 -11.07 -2.51
CA VAL A 363 11.57 -11.44 -3.83
C VAL A 363 12.64 -12.51 -3.66
N THR A 364 12.49 -13.67 -4.29
CA THR A 364 13.50 -14.74 -4.21
C THR A 364 14.64 -14.49 -5.21
N VAL A 365 15.86 -14.37 -4.69
CA VAL A 365 17.09 -14.25 -5.49
C VAL A 365 17.88 -15.55 -5.36
N ALA A 366 18.06 -16.27 -6.47
CA ALA A 366 18.97 -17.42 -6.55
C ALA A 366 20.37 -16.92 -6.96
N GLY A 367 21.24 -16.72 -5.98
CA GLY A 367 22.59 -16.19 -6.17
C GLY A 367 23.66 -17.28 -6.15
N LYS A 368 24.81 -17.02 -6.75
CA LYS A 368 26.06 -17.68 -6.39
C LYS A 368 27.20 -16.67 -6.42
N GLY A 369 27.80 -16.47 -5.26
CA GLY A 369 28.96 -15.60 -5.08
C GLY A 369 30.24 -16.35 -4.82
N GLY A 370 31.37 -15.74 -5.16
CA GLY A 370 32.71 -16.13 -4.69
C GLY A 370 33.82 -15.72 -5.64
N GLY A 371 35.06 -15.93 -5.20
CA GLY A 371 36.23 -15.55 -5.98
C GLY A 371 37.53 -15.98 -5.30
N PRO A 372 38.57 -16.33 -6.09
CA PRO A 372 39.91 -16.53 -5.57
C PRO A 372 40.60 -15.19 -5.28
N GLN A 373 41.88 -15.20 -4.92
CA GLN A 373 42.61 -13.99 -4.51
C GLN A 373 42.54 -12.89 -5.57
N LEU A 374 42.06 -11.72 -5.16
CA LEU A 374 41.82 -10.52 -5.98
C LEU A 374 40.81 -10.69 -7.12
N TYR A 375 39.93 -11.68 -7.05
CA TYR A 375 38.78 -11.80 -7.93
C TYR A 375 37.51 -11.93 -7.10
N SER A 376 36.39 -11.43 -7.60
CA SER A 376 35.08 -11.68 -7.02
C SER A 376 34.04 -11.73 -8.13
N SER A 377 33.09 -12.63 -8.00
CA SER A 377 32.03 -12.82 -8.99
C SER A 377 30.71 -13.12 -8.31
N GLN A 378 29.64 -12.64 -8.92
CA GLN A 378 28.27 -12.91 -8.49
C GLN A 378 27.40 -13.16 -9.72
N LEU A 379 26.65 -14.27 -9.70
CA LEU A 379 25.58 -14.55 -10.63
C LEU A 379 24.27 -14.61 -9.84
N ASN A 380 23.34 -13.71 -10.10
CA ASN A 380 22.01 -13.69 -9.46
C ASN A 380 20.92 -13.94 -10.51
N ILE A 381 19.99 -14.83 -10.20
CA ILE A 381 18.82 -15.15 -11.02
C ILE A 381 17.57 -14.78 -10.23
N VAL A 382 16.81 -13.81 -10.75
CA VAL A 382 15.52 -13.39 -10.21
C VAL A 382 14.44 -13.88 -11.18
N ASP A 383 14.11 -15.16 -11.01
CA ASP A 383 13.32 -15.91 -11.99
C ASP A 383 11.89 -15.35 -12.15
N GLU A 384 11.31 -14.84 -11.07
CA GLU A 384 9.97 -14.24 -11.04
C GLU A 384 9.83 -13.01 -11.94
N TYR A 385 10.91 -12.28 -12.22
CA TYR A 385 10.93 -11.17 -13.17
C TYR A 385 11.59 -11.51 -14.51
N GLY A 386 12.15 -12.72 -14.64
CA GLY A 386 12.90 -13.10 -15.82
C GLY A 386 14.21 -12.31 -15.98
N VAL A 387 14.89 -11.99 -14.86
CA VAL A 387 16.11 -11.16 -14.82
C VAL A 387 17.29 -11.96 -14.30
N GLY A 388 18.45 -11.81 -14.96
CA GLY A 388 19.75 -12.27 -14.48
C GLY A 388 20.69 -11.10 -14.28
N LEU A 389 21.47 -11.09 -13.20
CA LEU A 389 22.44 -10.04 -12.88
C LEU A 389 23.82 -10.67 -12.73
N ILE A 390 24.81 -10.11 -13.40
CA ILE A 390 26.18 -10.61 -13.42
C ILE A 390 27.11 -9.50 -12.95
N MET A 391 27.97 -9.80 -11.97
CA MET A 391 29.05 -8.94 -11.52
C MET A 391 30.35 -9.74 -11.55
N LEU A 392 31.35 -9.24 -12.28
CA LEU A 392 32.71 -9.78 -12.32
C LEU A 392 33.68 -8.67 -11.94
N SER A 393 34.53 -8.89 -10.94
CA SER A 393 35.53 -7.92 -10.51
C SER A 393 36.91 -8.55 -10.34
N ALA A 394 37.93 -7.74 -10.61
CA ALA A 394 39.34 -8.04 -10.44
C ALA A 394 39.96 -6.88 -9.64
N GLY A 395 40.42 -7.18 -8.42
CA GLY A 395 40.98 -6.24 -7.47
C GLY A 395 40.51 -6.53 -6.04
N ASN A 396 40.44 -5.49 -5.21
CA ASN A 396 39.97 -5.58 -3.83
C ASN A 396 38.53 -6.13 -3.76
N SER A 397 38.31 -7.13 -2.91
CA SER A 397 37.01 -7.81 -2.76
C SER A 397 35.90 -6.94 -2.15
N GLY A 398 36.24 -5.82 -1.50
CA GLY A 398 35.27 -4.88 -0.92
C GLY A 398 34.31 -4.25 -1.94
N ALA A 399 34.68 -4.21 -3.23
CA ALA A 399 33.79 -3.72 -4.29
C ALA A 399 32.62 -4.69 -4.58
N SER A 400 32.78 -5.98 -4.32
CA SER A 400 31.84 -7.03 -4.76
C SER A 400 30.42 -6.84 -4.21
N THR A 401 30.29 -6.66 -2.89
CA THR A 401 29.01 -6.45 -2.22
C THR A 401 28.35 -5.17 -2.72
N VAL A 402 29.10 -4.06 -2.78
CA VAL A 402 28.54 -2.76 -3.20
C VAL A 402 28.03 -2.81 -4.63
N LEU A 403 28.78 -3.41 -5.56
CA LEU A 403 28.38 -3.53 -6.97
C LEU A 403 27.19 -4.50 -7.15
N SER A 404 27.16 -5.62 -6.43
CA SER A 404 26.04 -6.57 -6.49
C SER A 404 24.76 -5.97 -5.93
N ASP A 405 24.85 -5.28 -4.79
CA ASP A 405 23.71 -4.61 -4.16
C ASP A 405 23.18 -3.49 -5.04
N ALA A 406 24.06 -2.71 -5.68
CA ALA A 406 23.66 -1.69 -6.64
C ALA A 406 22.89 -2.26 -7.84
N LEU A 407 23.30 -3.43 -8.36
CA LEU A 407 22.56 -4.12 -9.43
C LEU A 407 21.17 -4.55 -8.96
N LEU A 408 21.08 -5.23 -7.80
CA LEU A 408 19.81 -5.71 -7.25
C LEU A 408 18.86 -4.54 -6.94
N ALA A 409 19.34 -3.54 -6.22
CA ALA A 409 18.56 -2.37 -5.80
C ALA A 409 18.16 -1.44 -6.96
N THR A 410 18.81 -1.54 -8.12
CA THR A 410 18.42 -0.78 -9.31
C THR A 410 17.43 -1.56 -10.18
N PHE A 411 17.76 -2.81 -10.52
CA PHE A 411 17.05 -3.51 -11.58
C PHE A 411 15.89 -4.37 -11.10
N VAL A 412 15.87 -4.84 -9.85
CA VAL A 412 14.72 -5.57 -9.30
C VAL A 412 13.50 -4.66 -9.12
N PRO A 413 13.59 -3.47 -8.48
CA PRO A 413 12.44 -2.57 -8.40
C PRO A 413 11.98 -2.07 -9.77
N ALA A 414 12.92 -1.80 -10.69
CA ALA A 414 12.58 -1.38 -12.05
C ALA A 414 11.84 -2.49 -12.83
N ALA A 415 12.16 -3.76 -12.58
CA ALA A 415 11.45 -4.89 -13.16
C ALA A 415 10.06 -5.07 -12.55
N ASP A 416 9.90 -4.92 -11.23
CA ASP A 416 8.58 -4.94 -10.57
C ASP A 416 7.67 -3.84 -11.13
N GLU A 417 8.17 -2.61 -11.23
CA GLU A 417 7.42 -1.48 -11.80
C GLU A 417 7.03 -1.72 -13.26
N ALA A 418 7.95 -2.26 -14.08
CA ALA A 418 7.65 -2.63 -15.46
C ALA A 418 6.60 -3.75 -15.55
N SER A 419 6.61 -4.70 -14.60
CA SER A 419 5.61 -5.77 -14.51
C SER A 419 4.24 -5.21 -14.19
N ARG A 420 4.17 -4.20 -13.30
CA ARG A 420 2.94 -3.50 -12.91
C ARG A 420 2.36 -2.68 -14.06
N ASP A 421 3.17 -1.84 -14.70
CA ASP A 421 2.75 -1.04 -15.88
C ASP A 421 2.23 -1.95 -17.02
N GLN A 422 2.91 -3.07 -17.28
CA GLN A 422 2.45 -4.06 -18.26
C GLN A 422 1.12 -4.71 -17.82
N ALA A 423 1.00 -5.09 -16.55
CA ALA A 423 -0.17 -5.76 -16.04
C ALA A 423 -1.41 -4.85 -15.99
N GLU A 424 -1.24 -3.58 -15.61
CA GLU A 424 -2.31 -2.59 -15.60
C GLU A 424 -2.88 -2.40 -17.01
N LYS A 425 -2.01 -2.26 -18.02
CA LYS A 425 -2.44 -2.10 -19.41
C LYS A 425 -3.11 -3.35 -19.97
N GLN A 426 -2.67 -4.55 -19.56
CA GLN A 426 -3.10 -5.80 -20.18
C GLN A 426 -4.25 -6.53 -19.47
N TYR A 427 -4.32 -6.48 -18.14
CA TYR A 427 -5.24 -7.31 -17.35
C TYR A 427 -6.29 -6.50 -16.60
N ALA A 428 -5.99 -5.25 -16.20
CA ALA A 428 -6.92 -4.40 -15.45
C ALA A 428 -8.01 -3.78 -16.35
N ARG A 429 -8.89 -4.65 -16.87
CA ARG A 429 -9.97 -4.31 -17.81
C ARG A 429 -11.20 -5.19 -17.57
N THR A 430 -12.28 -4.86 -18.27
CA THR A 430 -13.54 -5.64 -18.24
C THR A 430 -13.67 -6.51 -19.48
N PHE A 431 -14.09 -7.75 -19.26
CA PHE A 431 -14.34 -8.76 -20.28
C PHE A 431 -15.83 -9.13 -20.28
N LYS A 432 -16.37 -9.41 -21.47
CA LYS A 432 -17.79 -9.77 -21.67
C LYS A 432 -17.96 -10.94 -22.63
N SER A 433 -18.89 -11.84 -22.33
CA SER A 433 -19.22 -12.96 -23.21
C SER A 433 -20.07 -12.52 -24.41
N GLU A 434 -19.84 -13.13 -25.58
CA GLU A 434 -20.75 -12.99 -26.72
C GLU A 434 -22.09 -13.71 -26.42
N ARG A 435 -23.22 -13.09 -26.77
CA ARG A 435 -24.55 -13.74 -26.62
C ARG A 435 -24.67 -14.87 -27.65
N THR A 436 -24.61 -16.12 -27.21
CA THR A 436 -24.94 -17.28 -28.05
C THR A 436 -26.44 -17.55 -28.01
N SER A 437 -27.00 -18.11 -29.09
CA SER A 437 -28.44 -18.39 -29.25
C SER A 437 -29.04 -19.35 -28.20
N THR A 438 -28.20 -19.98 -27.39
CA THR A 438 -28.56 -20.93 -26.33
C THR A 438 -28.41 -20.37 -24.90
N GLN A 439 -27.77 -19.21 -24.70
CA GLN A 439 -27.61 -18.56 -23.38
C GLN A 439 -28.37 -17.23 -23.32
N ASN A 440 -29.45 -17.18 -22.52
CA ASN A 440 -30.28 -15.98 -22.35
C ASN A 440 -29.60 -14.85 -21.54
N LYS A 441 -28.44 -15.10 -20.90
CA LYS A 441 -27.75 -14.17 -19.99
C LYS A 441 -26.27 -14.03 -20.39
N SER A 442 -25.73 -12.80 -20.42
CA SER A 442 -24.31 -12.54 -20.65
C SER A 442 -23.52 -12.58 -19.34
N VAL A 443 -22.25 -13.00 -19.42
CA VAL A 443 -21.30 -12.93 -18.30
C VAL A 443 -20.36 -11.75 -18.51
N GLU A 444 -20.13 -11.00 -17.44
CA GLU A 444 -19.19 -9.88 -17.38
C GLU A 444 -18.25 -10.07 -16.20
N ALA A 445 -16.95 -9.83 -16.40
CA ALA A 445 -15.93 -9.93 -15.37
C ALA A 445 -14.97 -8.75 -15.46
N SER A 446 -14.71 -8.09 -14.33
CA SER A 446 -13.87 -6.91 -14.23
C SER A 446 -12.68 -7.16 -13.30
N PHE A 447 -11.51 -6.70 -13.72
CA PHE A 447 -10.26 -6.80 -12.98
C PHE A 447 -9.68 -5.41 -12.75
N LYS A 448 -9.02 -5.22 -11.61
CA LYS A 448 -8.25 -4.02 -11.32
C LYS A 448 -6.90 -4.40 -10.74
N LEU A 449 -5.88 -3.61 -11.02
CA LEU A 449 -4.61 -3.69 -10.33
C LEU A 449 -4.70 -2.75 -9.11
N ASP A 450 -4.41 -3.26 -7.91
CA ASP A 450 -4.23 -2.43 -6.72
C ASP A 450 -2.74 -2.27 -6.38
N ASN A 451 -2.42 -1.72 -5.21
CA ASN A 451 -1.03 -1.54 -4.78
C ASN A 451 -0.26 -2.86 -4.68
N ASP A 452 -0.94 -4.00 -4.55
CA ASP A 452 -0.33 -5.28 -4.26
C ASP A 452 -0.34 -6.19 -5.49
N SER A 453 -1.52 -6.53 -6.04
CA SER A 453 -1.69 -7.51 -7.14
C SER A 453 -2.91 -7.22 -8.02
N LEU A 454 -3.15 -8.08 -9.02
CA LEU A 454 -4.41 -8.08 -9.76
C LEU A 454 -5.52 -8.63 -8.84
N VAL A 455 -6.69 -8.00 -8.84
CA VAL A 455 -7.85 -8.43 -8.05
C VAL A 455 -9.12 -8.45 -8.89
N ILE A 456 -10.03 -9.37 -8.56
CA ILE A 456 -11.37 -9.39 -9.13
C ILE A 456 -12.19 -8.28 -8.48
N SER A 457 -12.68 -7.32 -9.27
CA SER A 457 -13.58 -6.28 -8.79
C SER A 457 -15.04 -6.71 -8.89
N GLU A 458 -15.41 -7.44 -9.95
CA GLU A 458 -16.79 -7.83 -10.19
C GLU A 458 -16.88 -9.04 -11.13
N ILE A 459 -17.87 -9.91 -10.90
CA ILE A 459 -18.32 -10.94 -11.84
C ILE A 459 -19.85 -10.97 -11.81
N ARG A 460 -20.49 -10.75 -12.95
CA ARG A 460 -21.94 -10.81 -13.12
C ARG A 460 -22.34 -11.85 -14.14
N HIS A 461 -23.44 -12.55 -13.88
CA HIS A 461 -24.09 -13.42 -14.86
C HIS A 461 -25.55 -13.00 -15.02
N GLY A 462 -25.86 -12.26 -16.10
CA GLY A 462 -27.20 -11.73 -16.36
C GLY A 462 -27.79 -10.91 -15.21
N GLY A 463 -26.94 -10.14 -14.51
CA GLY A 463 -27.29 -9.29 -13.37
C GLY A 463 -27.03 -9.91 -12.00
N ASP A 464 -26.84 -11.23 -11.91
CA ASP A 464 -26.57 -11.92 -10.65
C ASP A 464 -25.11 -11.71 -10.20
N ASP A 465 -24.88 -11.33 -8.94
CA ASP A 465 -23.54 -11.15 -8.34
C ASP A 465 -22.88 -12.51 -8.04
N VAL A 466 -22.14 -12.99 -9.03
CA VAL A 466 -21.37 -14.25 -8.92
C VAL A 466 -20.21 -14.05 -7.95
N PHE A 467 -19.56 -12.89 -7.94
CA PHE A 467 -18.39 -12.64 -7.10
C PHE A 467 -18.72 -12.71 -5.60
N GLY A 468 -19.83 -12.09 -5.18
CA GLY A 468 -20.38 -12.26 -3.83
C GLY A 468 -20.79 -13.70 -3.54
N GLY A 469 -21.27 -14.43 -4.56
CA GLY A 469 -21.53 -15.87 -4.49
C GLY A 469 -20.29 -16.70 -4.15
N ILE A 470 -19.16 -16.47 -4.84
CA ILE A 470 -17.89 -17.15 -4.59
C ILE A 470 -17.45 -16.94 -3.14
N LYS A 471 -17.47 -15.69 -2.65
CA LYS A 471 -17.11 -15.35 -1.27
C LYS A 471 -17.96 -16.11 -0.25
N LYS A 472 -19.27 -16.18 -0.47
CA LYS A 472 -20.20 -16.95 0.39
C LYS A 472 -19.89 -18.44 0.36
N ILE A 473 -19.64 -19.01 -0.82
CA ILE A 473 -19.30 -20.44 -0.96
C ILE A 473 -18.01 -20.75 -0.18
N TRP A 474 -16.99 -19.92 -0.30
CA TRP A 474 -15.72 -20.09 0.43
C TRP A 474 -15.94 -19.99 1.95
N GLY A 475 -16.67 -18.97 2.41
CA GLY A 475 -17.01 -18.83 3.83
C GLY A 475 -17.79 -20.02 4.40
N LEU A 476 -18.73 -20.57 3.65
CA LEU A 476 -19.54 -21.73 4.07
C LEU A 476 -18.77 -23.06 4.04
N THR A 477 -17.78 -23.21 3.17
CA THR A 477 -17.09 -24.50 2.95
C THR A 477 -15.79 -24.59 3.74
N ILE A 478 -14.88 -23.64 3.51
CA ILE A 478 -13.52 -23.66 4.06
C ILE A 478 -13.34 -22.71 5.24
N GLY A 479 -14.26 -21.75 5.44
CA GLY A 479 -14.18 -20.78 6.56
C GLY A 479 -14.23 -21.40 7.96
N GLN A 480 -14.64 -22.66 8.10
CA GLN A 480 -14.56 -23.43 9.35
C GLN A 480 -13.16 -24.01 9.65
N TYR A 481 -12.28 -24.06 8.63
CA TYR A 481 -10.93 -24.62 8.72
C TYR A 481 -9.84 -23.55 8.68
N THR A 482 -10.19 -22.29 8.41
CA THR A 482 -9.25 -21.19 8.22
C THR A 482 -9.65 -19.96 9.03
N ALA A 483 -8.76 -18.98 9.13
CA ALA A 483 -9.11 -17.65 9.62
C ALA A 483 -10.22 -17.00 8.77
N THR A 484 -10.84 -15.95 9.29
CA THR A 484 -11.80 -15.13 8.54
C THR A 484 -11.18 -14.67 7.23
N PHE A 485 -11.93 -14.68 6.12
CA PHE A 485 -11.45 -14.16 4.84
C PHE A 485 -11.55 -12.63 4.82
N GLY A 486 -10.53 -11.99 4.26
CA GLY A 486 -10.50 -10.58 3.96
C GLY A 486 -11.46 -10.19 2.83
N SER A 487 -11.47 -8.91 2.50
CA SER A 487 -12.44 -8.36 1.54
C SER A 487 -12.00 -8.52 0.08
N ALA A 488 -10.70 -8.69 -0.21
CA ALA A 488 -10.18 -8.87 -1.56
C ALA A 488 -9.97 -10.34 -1.93
N MET A 489 -10.09 -10.62 -3.23
CA MET A 489 -9.75 -11.90 -3.85
C MET A 489 -8.73 -11.60 -4.95
N ARG A 490 -7.49 -12.00 -4.69
CA ARG A 490 -6.29 -11.70 -5.48
C ARG A 490 -6.08 -12.75 -6.54
N LEU A 491 -5.44 -12.38 -7.64
CA LEU A 491 -5.06 -13.29 -8.70
C LEU A 491 -3.54 -13.34 -8.80
N PHE A 492 -3.02 -14.55 -8.84
CA PHE A 492 -1.60 -14.80 -9.06
C PHE A 492 -1.41 -15.70 -10.30
N PRO A 493 -0.44 -15.39 -11.17
CA PRO A 493 -0.08 -16.25 -12.29
C PRO A 493 0.54 -17.56 -11.78
N THR A 494 0.27 -18.66 -12.48
CA THR A 494 0.81 -19.99 -12.12
C THR A 494 1.99 -20.43 -12.97
N ASP A 495 2.40 -19.62 -13.95
CA ASP A 495 3.33 -19.98 -15.03
C ASP A 495 2.91 -21.24 -15.84
N LEU A 496 1.64 -21.65 -15.76
CA LEU A 496 1.07 -22.70 -16.61
C LEU A 496 0.49 -22.09 -17.88
N TYR A 497 0.92 -22.64 -19.01
CA TYR A 497 0.52 -22.19 -20.34
C TYR A 497 0.02 -23.37 -21.17
N GLN A 498 -1.06 -23.16 -21.92
CA GLN A 498 -1.57 -24.11 -22.90
C GLN A 498 -1.75 -23.43 -24.25
N THR A 499 -1.17 -23.98 -25.32
CA THR A 499 -1.48 -23.53 -26.67
C THR A 499 -2.86 -24.06 -27.06
N THR A 500 -3.74 -23.16 -27.47
CA THR A 500 -5.10 -23.49 -27.93
C THR A 500 -5.47 -22.62 -29.12
N GLN A 501 -6.63 -22.87 -29.71
CA GLN A 501 -7.13 -22.09 -30.84
C GLN A 501 -8.29 -21.19 -30.41
N MET A 502 -8.22 -19.93 -30.78
CA MET A 502 -9.31 -18.95 -30.66
C MET A 502 -9.47 -18.26 -32.01
N ASP A 503 -10.67 -18.27 -32.57
CA ASP A 503 -11.00 -17.72 -33.89
C ASP A 503 -10.04 -18.20 -35.02
N GLY A 504 -9.62 -19.48 -34.96
CA GLY A 504 -8.72 -20.11 -35.94
C GLY A 504 -7.24 -19.72 -35.83
N LYS A 505 -6.86 -18.94 -34.82
CA LYS A 505 -5.46 -18.56 -34.53
C LYS A 505 -4.96 -19.29 -33.29
N ASN A 506 -3.67 -19.65 -33.30
CA ASN A 506 -3.01 -20.17 -32.11
C ASN A 506 -2.85 -19.05 -31.07
N VAL A 507 -3.34 -19.30 -29.86
CA VAL A 507 -3.27 -18.40 -28.71
C VAL A 507 -2.70 -19.16 -27.51
N ALA A 508 -2.04 -18.44 -26.61
CA ALA A 508 -1.54 -19.00 -25.36
C ALA A 508 -2.55 -18.75 -24.24
N ALA A 509 -3.10 -19.81 -23.66
CA ALA A 509 -3.94 -19.77 -22.47
C ALA A 509 -3.05 -19.80 -21.22
N GLU A 510 -2.91 -18.64 -20.57
CA GLU A 510 -2.18 -18.46 -19.31
C GLU A 510 -3.11 -18.69 -18.13
N VAL A 511 -2.75 -19.62 -17.25
CA VAL A 511 -3.57 -19.98 -16.08
C VAL A 511 -3.17 -19.18 -14.85
N TRP A 512 -4.17 -18.65 -14.18
CA TRP A 512 -4.10 -17.91 -12.93
C TRP A 512 -4.98 -18.59 -11.88
N ARG A 513 -4.68 -18.30 -10.62
CA ARG A 513 -5.47 -18.79 -9.48
C ARG A 513 -5.94 -17.65 -8.61
N LEU A 514 -7.20 -17.74 -8.18
CA LEU A 514 -7.83 -16.87 -7.20
C LEU A 514 -7.32 -17.23 -5.81
N TRP A 515 -7.01 -16.20 -5.03
CA TRP A 515 -6.44 -16.31 -3.72
C TRP A 515 -7.11 -15.33 -2.77
N PRO A 516 -7.82 -15.79 -1.73
CA PRO A 516 -8.45 -14.89 -0.79
C PRO A 516 -7.38 -14.28 0.11
N GLU A 517 -7.60 -13.04 0.51
CA GLU A 517 -6.87 -12.52 1.67
C GLU A 517 -7.41 -13.16 2.95
N PHE A 518 -6.57 -13.29 3.98
CA PHE A 518 -7.06 -13.50 5.33
C PHE A 518 -7.40 -12.16 5.98
N GLY A 519 -8.37 -12.19 6.87
CA GLY A 519 -8.76 -11.09 7.72
C GLY A 519 -7.73 -10.85 8.82
N GLU A 520 -8.00 -9.84 9.62
CA GLU A 520 -7.11 -9.40 10.69
C GLU A 520 -6.76 -10.53 11.67
N PRO A 521 -5.54 -10.50 12.26
CA PRO A 521 -5.17 -11.40 13.33
C PRO A 521 -6.19 -11.39 14.46
N ILE A 522 -6.44 -12.55 15.05
CA ILE A 522 -7.34 -12.66 16.20
C ILE A 522 -6.66 -11.98 17.39
N GLU A 523 -7.18 -10.83 17.82
CA GLU A 523 -6.70 -10.17 19.03
C GLU A 523 -6.95 -11.06 20.26
N SER A 524 -5.88 -11.37 20.98
CA SER A 524 -5.92 -12.20 22.18
C SER A 524 -4.82 -11.78 23.16
N ASP A 525 -5.15 -11.74 24.45
CA ASP A 525 -4.21 -11.50 25.56
C ASP A 525 -3.37 -12.75 25.92
N MET A 526 -3.59 -13.88 25.24
CA MET A 526 -2.85 -15.12 25.51
C MET A 526 -1.38 -14.98 25.10
N PRO A 527 -0.43 -15.57 25.87
CA PRO A 527 0.97 -15.61 25.46
C PRO A 527 1.13 -16.29 24.09
N GLY A 528 1.88 -15.66 23.18
CA GLY A 528 2.04 -16.16 21.81
C GLY A 528 0.84 -15.84 20.90
N SER A 529 -0.11 -15.02 21.33
CA SER A 529 -1.11 -14.42 20.44
C SER A 529 -0.42 -13.78 19.24
N ASN A 530 -0.89 -14.14 18.04
CA ASN A 530 -0.34 -13.72 16.75
C ASN A 530 1.10 -14.14 16.44
N SER A 531 1.81 -14.86 17.33
CA SER A 531 3.18 -15.34 17.03
C SER A 531 3.21 -16.40 15.94
N GLY A 532 2.07 -17.04 15.64
CA GLY A 532 1.89 -17.97 14.52
C GLY A 532 1.01 -17.42 13.39
N PHE A 533 0.64 -16.13 13.41
CA PHE A 533 -0.25 -15.54 12.40
C PHE A 533 0.40 -15.51 11.00
N GLU A 534 1.72 -15.58 10.92
CA GLU A 534 2.48 -15.75 9.67
C GLU A 534 2.51 -17.20 9.16
N ASN A 535 1.70 -18.11 9.71
CA ASN A 535 1.58 -19.47 9.18
C ASN A 535 0.80 -19.42 7.86
N CYS A 536 1.50 -19.16 6.75
CA CYS A 536 1.00 -18.95 5.39
C CYS A 536 0.28 -20.16 4.76
N LEU A 537 -0.59 -20.85 5.49
CA LEU A 537 -1.34 -22.06 5.10
C LEU A 537 -2.26 -21.87 3.90
N GLN A 538 -2.46 -20.63 3.43
CA GLN A 538 -3.27 -20.34 2.24
C GLN A 538 -2.80 -21.11 1.01
N TRP A 539 -1.51 -21.49 0.95
CA TRP A 539 -0.98 -22.27 -0.17
C TRP A 539 -1.69 -23.61 -0.39
N THR A 540 -2.30 -24.15 0.67
CA THR A 540 -3.07 -25.39 0.61
C THR A 540 -4.44 -25.23 -0.05
N LEU A 541 -4.95 -24.01 -0.21
CA LEU A 541 -6.33 -23.71 -0.65
C LEU A 541 -6.55 -23.72 -2.17
N GLY A 542 -5.46 -23.77 -2.97
CA GLY A 542 -5.56 -23.86 -4.42
C GLY A 542 -6.31 -25.13 -4.85
N ASP A 543 -7.23 -25.01 -5.80
CA ASP A 543 -8.05 -26.11 -6.34
C ASP A 543 -9.04 -26.76 -5.34
N TRP A 544 -9.27 -26.17 -4.17
CA TRP A 544 -10.06 -26.84 -3.12
C TRP A 544 -11.55 -26.96 -3.43
N ILE A 545 -12.16 -25.93 -4.03
CA ILE A 545 -13.62 -25.86 -4.24
C ILE A 545 -13.93 -26.01 -5.73
N HIS A 546 -14.81 -26.96 -6.05
CA HIS A 546 -15.23 -27.25 -7.41
C HIS A 546 -16.73 -27.03 -7.60
N TYR A 547 -17.12 -26.55 -8.79
CA TYR A 547 -18.49 -26.50 -9.25
C TYR A 547 -18.63 -27.24 -10.58
N GLY A 548 -19.31 -28.39 -10.56
CA GLY A 548 -19.51 -29.20 -11.77
C GLY A 548 -18.21 -29.72 -12.40
N LYS A 549 -17.25 -30.13 -11.57
CA LYS A 549 -15.88 -30.59 -11.93
C LYS A 549 -14.90 -29.50 -12.40
N GLU A 550 -15.31 -28.22 -12.36
CA GLU A 550 -14.39 -27.11 -12.61
C GLU A 550 -14.03 -26.42 -11.29
N PRO A 551 -12.74 -26.14 -11.02
CA PRO A 551 -12.31 -25.43 -9.84
C PRO A 551 -12.75 -23.94 -9.88
N LEU A 552 -13.26 -23.43 -8.75
CA LEU A 552 -13.79 -22.06 -8.63
C LEU A 552 -12.70 -20.98 -8.64
N ASP A 553 -11.48 -21.35 -8.28
CA ASP A 553 -10.33 -20.45 -8.22
C ASP A 553 -9.56 -20.37 -9.55
N ARG A 554 -9.91 -21.17 -10.56
CA ARG A 554 -9.18 -21.20 -11.83
C ARG A 554 -9.64 -20.09 -12.78
N VAL A 555 -8.67 -19.30 -13.22
CA VAL A 555 -8.83 -18.21 -14.17
C VAL A 555 -7.89 -18.42 -15.36
N ILE A 556 -8.34 -18.12 -16.57
CA ILE A 556 -7.55 -18.25 -17.79
C ILE A 556 -7.56 -16.93 -18.55
N PHE A 557 -6.37 -16.41 -18.86
CA PHE A 557 -6.19 -15.29 -19.79
C PHE A 557 -5.62 -15.79 -21.11
N TYR A 558 -6.23 -15.40 -22.22
CA TYR A 558 -5.81 -15.78 -23.56
C TYR A 558 -4.95 -14.68 -24.17
N LYS A 559 -3.74 -15.05 -24.59
CA LYS A 559 -2.76 -14.16 -25.21
C LYS A 559 -2.55 -14.46 -26.68
N ASP A 560 -2.44 -13.42 -27.49
CA ASP A 560 -2.04 -13.55 -28.89
C ASP A 560 -0.53 -13.80 -29.04
N ALA A 561 -0.06 -13.95 -30.29
CA ALA A 561 1.36 -14.13 -30.59
C ALA A 561 2.24 -12.94 -30.14
N SER A 562 1.64 -11.76 -29.98
CA SER A 562 2.29 -10.54 -29.50
C SER A 562 2.24 -10.40 -27.97
N GLN A 563 1.79 -11.44 -27.26
CA GLN A 563 1.61 -11.47 -25.80
C GLN A 563 0.55 -10.49 -25.27
N HIS A 564 -0.38 -10.02 -26.10
CA HIS A 564 -1.50 -9.20 -25.66
C HIS A 564 -2.67 -10.07 -25.20
N VAL A 565 -3.26 -9.71 -24.06
CA VAL A 565 -4.47 -10.36 -23.55
C VAL A 565 -5.68 -9.98 -24.42
N ILE A 566 -6.25 -10.98 -25.08
CA ILE A 566 -7.36 -10.87 -26.04
C ILE A 566 -8.62 -11.61 -25.57
N GLY A 567 -8.53 -12.36 -24.48
CA GLY A 567 -9.66 -13.10 -23.94
C GLY A 567 -9.46 -13.52 -22.50
N PHE A 568 -10.56 -13.87 -21.86
CA PHE A 568 -10.63 -14.26 -20.46
C PHE A 568 -11.68 -15.37 -20.28
N GLU A 569 -11.43 -16.32 -19.38
CA GLU A 569 -12.40 -17.36 -19.04
C GLU A 569 -12.29 -17.78 -17.57
N MET A 570 -13.44 -17.99 -16.94
CA MET A 570 -13.56 -18.83 -15.74
C MET A 570 -14.34 -20.08 -16.12
N PRO A 571 -13.68 -21.25 -16.28
CA PRO A 571 -14.32 -22.44 -16.83
C PRO A 571 -15.61 -22.87 -16.11
N PHE A 572 -15.69 -22.69 -14.79
CA PHE A 572 -16.87 -23.07 -14.01
C PHE A 572 -18.14 -22.30 -14.39
N LEU A 573 -18.01 -21.11 -15.00
CA LEU A 573 -19.15 -20.32 -15.47
C LEU A 573 -19.77 -20.87 -16.75
N ARG A 574 -19.04 -21.70 -17.51
CA ARG A 574 -19.51 -22.28 -18.79
C ARG A 574 -20.01 -21.22 -19.78
N SER A 575 -19.46 -20.01 -19.70
CA SER A 575 -19.82 -18.86 -20.54
C SER A 575 -19.01 -18.77 -21.83
N GLY A 576 -18.06 -19.69 -22.03
CA GLY A 576 -17.04 -19.57 -23.07
C GLY A 576 -16.04 -18.46 -22.77
N ILE A 577 -15.25 -18.08 -23.79
CA ILE A 577 -14.24 -17.03 -23.69
C ILE A 577 -14.90 -15.66 -23.79
N LEU A 578 -14.70 -14.83 -22.77
CA LEU A 578 -15.10 -13.43 -22.74
C LEU A 578 -14.04 -12.60 -23.46
N LYS A 579 -14.47 -11.61 -24.24
CA LYS A 579 -13.60 -10.68 -24.98
C LYS A 579 -13.52 -9.32 -24.26
N PRO A 580 -12.40 -8.59 -24.36
CA PRO A 580 -12.29 -7.21 -23.88
C PRO A 580 -13.41 -6.33 -24.46
N ILE A 581 -14.03 -5.49 -23.64
CA ILE A 581 -15.10 -4.60 -24.10
C ILE A 581 -14.63 -3.61 -25.17
N SER A 582 -13.34 -3.23 -25.17
CA SER A 582 -12.74 -2.37 -26.22
C SER A 582 -12.83 -2.98 -27.61
N ASP A 583 -12.76 -4.31 -27.74
CA ASP A 583 -12.59 -5.01 -29.02
C ASP A 583 -13.94 -5.43 -29.63
N LEU A 584 -15.00 -5.47 -28.81
CA LEU A 584 -16.39 -5.68 -29.25
C LEU A 584 -16.98 -4.47 -29.98
N VAL A 585 -16.30 -3.31 -29.93
CA VAL A 585 -16.70 -2.07 -30.61
C VAL A 585 -16.14 -2.02 -32.04
N ASP A 586 -15.01 -2.68 -32.32
CA ASP A 586 -14.35 -2.64 -33.64
C ASP A 586 -14.92 -3.64 -34.65
N SER A 587 -15.61 -4.71 -34.21
CA SER A 587 -16.24 -5.69 -35.12
C SER A 587 -17.60 -5.27 -35.67
N MET A 588 -18.14 -4.11 -35.26
CA MET A 588 -19.44 -3.60 -35.72
C MET A 588 -19.36 -2.24 -36.45
N ALA A 589 -18.17 -1.71 -36.73
CA ALA A 589 -17.99 -0.38 -37.33
C ALA A 589 -17.71 -0.42 -38.84
N GLY A 590 -18.65 -0.98 -39.61
CA GLY A 590 -18.83 -0.61 -41.01
C GLY A 590 -19.51 0.76 -41.08
N GLY A 591 -18.74 1.83 -41.34
CA GLY A 591 -19.27 3.13 -41.74
C GLY A 591 -18.90 4.29 -40.81
N ARG A 592 -17.92 5.09 -41.26
CA ARG A 592 -17.60 6.40 -40.68
C ARG A 592 -18.83 7.30 -40.61
N LYS A 593 -19.18 7.78 -39.41
CA LYS A 593 -19.82 9.09 -39.20
C LYS A 593 -19.14 9.82 -38.03
N ALA A 594 -19.01 11.13 -38.20
CA ALA A 594 -18.26 12.03 -37.33
C ALA A 594 -18.72 11.98 -35.86
N LYS A 595 -17.76 12.19 -34.93
CA LYS A 595 -18.01 12.42 -33.50
C LYS A 595 -19.14 13.46 -33.32
N PRO A 596 -20.20 13.18 -32.54
CA PRO A 596 -21.10 14.23 -32.11
C PRO A 596 -20.37 15.16 -31.14
N ALA A 597 -20.65 16.46 -31.27
CA ALA A 597 -20.14 17.49 -30.36
C ALA A 597 -20.55 17.21 -28.90
N PRO A 598 -19.74 17.64 -27.90
CA PRO A 598 -20.10 17.51 -26.49
C PRO A 598 -21.44 18.21 -26.21
N PRO A 599 -22.27 17.68 -25.28
CA PRO A 599 -23.56 18.26 -24.94
C PRO A 599 -23.40 19.71 -24.42
N PRO A 600 -24.43 20.57 -24.60
CA PRO A 600 -24.40 21.95 -24.15
C PRO A 600 -24.22 22.02 -22.62
N ARG A 601 -23.45 23.01 -22.16
CA ARG A 601 -23.13 23.21 -20.74
C ARG A 601 -24.39 23.61 -19.97
N PRO A 602 -24.66 23.03 -18.78
CA PRO A 602 -25.76 23.48 -17.91
C PRO A 602 -25.58 24.95 -17.52
N THR A 603 -26.59 25.78 -17.79
CA THR A 603 -26.61 27.21 -17.42
C THR A 603 -27.01 27.45 -15.96
N ASN A 604 -27.69 26.47 -15.35
CA ASN A 604 -28.17 26.50 -13.98
C ASN A 604 -27.42 25.47 -13.12
N THR A 605 -26.96 25.88 -11.94
CA THR A 605 -26.36 24.99 -10.93
C THR A 605 -27.17 25.04 -9.65
N LEU A 606 -27.76 23.91 -9.25
CA LEU A 606 -28.38 23.71 -7.95
C LEU A 606 -27.27 23.36 -6.94
N ILE A 607 -27.23 24.10 -5.83
CA ILE A 607 -26.27 23.88 -4.75
C ILE A 607 -27.02 23.41 -3.53
N VAL A 608 -26.61 22.26 -3.00
CA VAL A 608 -27.20 21.64 -1.82
C VAL A 608 -26.10 21.41 -0.79
N ASP A 609 -26.13 22.18 0.29
CA ASP A 609 -25.38 21.86 1.51
C ASP A 609 -26.26 20.96 2.40
N ASN A 610 -26.01 19.64 2.36
CA ASN A 610 -26.92 18.65 2.96
C ASN A 610 -26.62 18.38 4.43
N GLY A 611 -26.89 19.37 5.28
CA GLY A 611 -26.72 19.26 6.72
C GLY A 611 -27.74 18.34 7.41
N ALA A 612 -27.33 17.72 8.52
CA ALA A 612 -28.17 16.80 9.30
C ALA A 612 -29.37 17.48 10.02
N TYR A 613 -29.21 18.74 10.42
CA TYR A 613 -30.28 19.52 11.05
C TYR A 613 -31.07 20.33 10.03
N THR A 614 -30.35 21.08 9.20
CA THR A 614 -30.88 21.90 8.10
C THR A 614 -30.07 21.68 6.84
N LEU A 615 -30.75 21.49 5.72
CA LEU A 615 -30.19 21.54 4.38
C LEU A 615 -30.29 22.98 3.84
N LYS A 616 -29.28 23.44 3.09
CA LYS A 616 -29.31 24.75 2.44
C LYS A 616 -29.30 24.55 0.95
N ALA A 617 -30.30 25.09 0.26
CA ALA A 617 -30.49 24.89 -1.16
C ALA A 617 -30.73 26.21 -1.89
N GLY A 618 -30.17 26.33 -3.09
CA GLY A 618 -30.40 27.49 -3.97
C GLY A 618 -29.75 27.30 -5.34
N ILE A 619 -30.15 28.13 -6.29
CA ILE A 619 -29.72 28.05 -7.68
C ILE A 619 -28.74 29.19 -7.99
N VAL A 620 -27.65 28.85 -8.68
CA VAL A 620 -26.76 29.81 -9.35
C VAL A 620 -27.06 29.75 -10.85
N ALA A 621 -27.53 30.87 -11.40
CA ALA A 621 -27.93 30.97 -12.81
C ALA A 621 -27.19 32.15 -13.48
N ASN A 622 -26.56 31.92 -14.63
CA ASN A 622 -25.85 32.95 -15.40
C ASN A 622 -24.84 33.79 -14.58
N GLY A 623 -24.17 33.18 -13.59
CA GLY A 623 -23.21 33.86 -12.71
C GLY A 623 -23.84 34.73 -11.62
N HIS A 624 -25.18 34.77 -11.52
CA HIS A 624 -25.89 35.37 -10.40
C HIS A 624 -26.07 34.34 -9.29
N VAL A 625 -25.53 34.64 -8.12
CA VAL A 625 -25.69 33.83 -6.90
C VAL A 625 -26.97 34.27 -6.20
N GLY A 626 -27.99 33.41 -6.16
CA GLY A 626 -29.22 33.64 -5.39
C GLY A 626 -29.01 33.49 -3.88
N GLU A 627 -30.03 33.79 -3.08
CA GLU A 627 -30.01 33.52 -1.64
C GLU A 627 -30.36 32.06 -1.33
N PRO A 628 -29.64 31.39 -0.40
CA PRO A 628 -29.96 30.03 -0.01
C PRO A 628 -31.20 29.97 0.88
N ARG A 629 -32.07 28.98 0.63
CA ARG A 629 -33.13 28.60 1.57
C ARG A 629 -32.57 27.66 2.62
N ILE A 630 -32.79 27.98 3.89
CA ILE A 630 -32.48 27.11 5.04
C ILE A 630 -33.71 26.26 5.33
N ILE A 631 -33.59 24.95 5.15
CA ILE A 631 -34.72 24.01 5.18
C ILE A 631 -34.45 22.96 6.27
N PRO A 632 -35.39 22.67 7.18
CA PRO A 632 -35.24 21.57 8.15
C PRO A 632 -35.06 20.22 7.45
N ASN A 633 -34.03 19.46 7.79
CA ASN A 633 -33.78 18.13 7.22
C ASN A 633 -34.39 17.04 8.11
N CYS A 634 -35.72 17.01 8.19
CA CYS A 634 -36.46 16.05 8.99
C CYS A 634 -37.90 15.81 8.50
N ILE A 635 -38.40 14.63 8.83
CA ILE A 635 -39.82 14.28 8.82
C ILE A 635 -40.30 14.32 10.27
N VAL A 636 -41.36 15.08 10.54
CA VAL A 636 -41.88 15.28 11.90
C VAL A 636 -43.30 14.76 11.99
N ARG A 637 -43.60 14.02 13.05
CA ARG A 637 -44.95 13.62 13.39
C ARG A 637 -45.36 14.27 14.71
N ASP A 638 -46.51 14.96 14.71
CA ASP A 638 -47.09 15.53 15.91
C ASP A 638 -47.87 14.49 16.74
N ARG A 639 -48.36 14.93 17.90
CA ARG A 639 -49.20 14.12 18.79
C ARG A 639 -50.50 13.62 18.13
N SER A 640 -51.04 14.40 17.20
CA SER A 640 -52.22 14.06 16.39
C SER A 640 -51.91 13.13 15.22
N ARG A 641 -50.67 12.64 15.12
CA ARG A 641 -50.13 11.80 14.03
C ARG A 641 -50.08 12.49 12.66
N LYS A 642 -50.26 13.80 12.60
CA LYS A 642 -50.06 14.60 11.39
C LYS A 642 -48.57 14.64 11.08
N VAL A 643 -48.24 14.42 9.81
CA VAL A 643 -46.86 14.41 9.32
C VAL A 643 -46.56 15.76 8.68
N PHE A 644 -45.42 16.34 9.05
CA PHE A 644 -44.87 17.57 8.50
C PHE A 644 -43.52 17.24 7.88
N LEU A 645 -43.29 17.70 6.66
CA LEU A 645 -42.07 17.44 5.89
C LEU A 645 -41.28 18.73 5.73
N GLY A 646 -40.01 18.71 6.13
CA GLY A 646 -39.10 19.84 5.93
C GLY A 646 -39.63 21.17 6.49
N SER A 647 -39.84 22.15 5.62
CA SER A 647 -40.32 23.48 5.98
C SER A 647 -41.77 23.53 6.46
N ASP A 648 -42.57 22.48 6.22
CA ASP A 648 -43.94 22.38 6.72
C ASP A 648 -44.04 22.33 8.24
N ILE A 649 -42.94 22.05 8.95
CA ILE A 649 -42.91 22.14 10.41
C ILE A 649 -43.32 23.53 10.92
N ALA A 650 -43.11 24.60 10.12
CA ALA A 650 -43.56 25.96 10.46
C ALA A 650 -45.10 26.09 10.52
N LYS A 651 -45.84 25.15 9.93
CA LYS A 651 -47.32 25.07 10.01
C LYS A 651 -47.79 24.36 11.28
N CYS A 652 -46.87 23.82 12.09
CA CYS A 652 -47.19 23.20 13.37
C CYS A 652 -47.52 24.29 14.39
N SER A 653 -48.61 24.09 15.15
CA SER A 653 -49.05 25.04 16.19
C SER A 653 -48.58 24.62 17.59
N ASP A 654 -48.48 23.32 17.82
CA ASP A 654 -48.02 22.72 19.08
C ASP A 654 -46.69 21.98 18.81
N PHE A 655 -45.64 22.34 19.54
CA PHE A 655 -44.31 21.74 19.40
C PHE A 655 -44.01 20.72 20.52
N GLY A 656 -45.01 20.38 21.33
CA GLY A 656 -44.93 19.34 22.36
C GLY A 656 -44.88 17.92 21.78
N GLU A 657 -44.07 17.05 22.40
CA GLU A 657 -43.95 15.61 22.08
C GLU A 657 -43.72 15.27 20.59
N LEU A 658 -43.04 16.15 19.84
CA LEU A 658 -42.76 15.95 18.42
C LEU A 658 -41.82 14.76 18.17
N GLN A 659 -42.21 13.86 17.28
CA GLN A 659 -41.39 12.72 16.85
C GLN A 659 -40.60 13.08 15.59
N PHE A 660 -39.28 13.20 15.71
CA PHE A 660 -38.38 13.49 14.61
C PHE A 660 -37.80 12.21 14.00
N ARG A 661 -37.91 12.07 12.67
CA ARG A 661 -37.16 11.11 11.87
C ARG A 661 -36.23 11.88 10.92
N ARG A 662 -34.93 11.61 11.00
CA ARG A 662 -33.91 12.27 10.16
C ARG A 662 -33.27 11.27 9.21
N PRO A 663 -32.98 11.64 7.95
CA PRO A 663 -32.31 10.76 7.00
C PRO A 663 -30.80 10.62 7.25
N VAL A 664 -30.23 11.54 8.05
CA VAL A 664 -28.80 11.66 8.31
C VAL A 664 -28.44 11.14 9.70
N GLU A 665 -27.51 10.19 9.76
CA GLU A 665 -26.94 9.67 11.00
C GLU A 665 -25.43 9.94 11.06
N ARG A 666 -24.95 10.47 12.19
CA ARG A 666 -23.54 10.85 12.40
C ARG A 666 -22.93 11.76 11.30
N GLY A 667 -23.78 12.42 10.51
CA GLY A 667 -23.40 13.30 9.41
C GLY A 667 -23.54 12.69 8.01
N PHE A 668 -23.80 11.39 7.88
CA PHE A 668 -23.98 10.71 6.60
C PHE A 668 -25.44 10.37 6.33
N ILE A 669 -25.86 10.45 5.06
CA ILE A 669 -27.20 10.03 4.64
C ILE A 669 -27.26 8.50 4.68
N VAL A 670 -28.06 7.95 5.58
CA VAL A 670 -28.24 6.50 5.73
C VAL A 670 -29.61 6.03 5.25
N ASN A 671 -30.60 6.92 5.25
CA ASN A 671 -31.95 6.62 4.81
C ASN A 671 -32.33 7.51 3.63
N TRP A 672 -32.08 6.99 2.42
CA TRP A 672 -32.38 7.69 1.18
C TRP A 672 -33.88 7.80 0.91
N GLU A 673 -34.72 6.87 1.37
CA GLU A 673 -36.18 6.97 1.21
C GLU A 673 -36.71 8.25 1.87
N ALA A 674 -36.32 8.49 3.12
CA ALA A 674 -36.68 9.71 3.84
C ALA A 674 -36.00 10.96 3.25
N GLN A 675 -34.77 10.85 2.75
CA GLN A 675 -34.07 11.98 2.13
C GLN A 675 -34.75 12.43 0.83
N LYS A 676 -35.22 11.46 0.03
CA LYS A 676 -35.93 11.71 -1.23
C LYS A 676 -37.25 12.40 -1.01
N GLU A 677 -38.06 11.97 -0.04
CA GLU A 677 -39.31 12.66 0.30
C GLU A 677 -39.05 14.16 0.59
N ILE A 678 -38.02 14.46 1.38
CA ILE A 678 -37.63 15.84 1.68
C ILE A 678 -37.15 16.57 0.42
N TRP A 679 -36.34 15.94 -0.42
CA TRP A 679 -35.82 16.55 -1.65
C TRP A 679 -36.92 16.81 -2.69
N ASP A 680 -37.84 15.87 -2.88
CA ASP A 680 -38.98 15.98 -3.80
C ASP A 680 -39.80 17.24 -3.48
N GLN A 681 -40.20 17.39 -2.22
CA GLN A 681 -40.99 18.55 -1.80
C GLN A 681 -40.20 19.87 -1.81
N GLU A 682 -38.98 19.87 -1.28
CA GLU A 682 -38.28 21.13 -0.99
C GLU A 682 -37.41 21.62 -2.14
N LEU A 683 -36.87 20.72 -2.96
CA LEU A 683 -35.99 21.06 -4.08
C LEU A 683 -36.77 21.12 -5.40
N PHE A 684 -37.73 20.23 -5.63
CA PHE A 684 -38.35 20.07 -6.96
C PHE A 684 -39.79 20.59 -7.06
N ASP A 685 -40.59 20.48 -5.99
CA ASP A 685 -41.97 21.00 -5.99
C ASP A 685 -42.06 22.49 -5.63
N ASN A 686 -41.07 23.01 -4.88
CA ASN A 686 -41.09 24.40 -4.43
C ASN A 686 -40.58 25.38 -5.50
N ALA A 687 -41.37 26.40 -5.84
CA ALA A 687 -41.07 27.37 -6.88
C ALA A 687 -39.74 28.14 -6.73
N ALA A 688 -39.23 28.31 -5.49
CA ALA A 688 -38.00 29.07 -5.24
C ALA A 688 -36.71 28.29 -5.54
N THR A 689 -36.78 26.96 -5.54
CA THR A 689 -35.64 26.04 -5.72
C THR A 689 -35.83 25.09 -6.90
N LYS A 690 -37.00 25.16 -7.56
CA LYS A 690 -37.37 24.34 -8.70
C LYS A 690 -36.38 24.49 -9.85
N CYS A 691 -35.66 23.41 -10.13
CA CYS A 691 -34.89 23.24 -11.35
C CYS A 691 -35.24 21.90 -11.99
N ASP A 692 -35.14 21.82 -13.32
CA ASP A 692 -35.16 20.54 -14.02
C ASP A 692 -33.78 19.87 -13.82
N PRO A 693 -33.69 18.72 -13.12
CA PRO A 693 -32.43 18.03 -12.94
C PRO A 693 -31.74 17.70 -14.27
N THR A 694 -32.51 17.35 -15.30
CA THR A 694 -31.98 16.90 -16.59
C THR A 694 -31.25 17.99 -17.37
N GLU A 695 -31.46 19.26 -16.98
CA GLU A 695 -30.80 20.44 -17.55
C GLU A 695 -29.86 21.15 -16.55
N ALA A 696 -29.83 20.72 -15.29
CA ALA A 696 -29.11 21.39 -14.21
C ALA A 696 -27.86 20.63 -13.75
N ARG A 697 -26.88 21.37 -13.24
CA ARG A 697 -25.75 20.83 -12.47
C ARG A 697 -26.11 20.75 -10.98
N LEU A 698 -25.72 19.69 -10.30
CA LEU A 698 -25.79 19.59 -8.83
C LEU A 698 -24.39 19.75 -8.21
N ILE A 699 -24.24 20.64 -7.23
CA ILE A 699 -23.11 20.64 -6.30
C ILE A 699 -23.62 20.24 -4.91
N LEU A 700 -23.09 19.15 -4.37
CA LEU A 700 -23.52 18.57 -3.10
C LEU A 700 -22.38 18.59 -2.08
N SER A 701 -22.65 19.07 -0.86
CA SER A 701 -21.72 18.93 0.26
C SER A 701 -21.81 17.55 0.91
N GLU A 702 -20.67 17.02 1.36
CA GLU A 702 -20.60 15.87 2.24
C GLU A 702 -19.57 16.10 3.37
N PRO A 703 -19.67 15.43 4.52
CA PRO A 703 -18.60 15.43 5.52
C PRO A 703 -17.39 14.61 5.05
N PRO A 704 -16.19 14.86 5.61
CA PRO A 704 -14.99 14.09 5.27
C PRO A 704 -15.11 12.62 5.69
N ASN A 705 -14.32 11.75 5.04
CA ASN A 705 -14.21 10.32 5.30
C ASN A 705 -15.54 9.55 5.17
N GLY A 706 -16.33 9.86 4.14
CA GLY A 706 -17.52 9.11 3.77
C GLY A 706 -17.23 7.67 3.39
N LEU A 707 -18.08 6.75 3.86
CA LEU A 707 -18.01 5.35 3.47
C LEU A 707 -18.31 5.23 1.97
N PRO A 708 -17.48 4.53 1.17
CA PRO A 708 -17.67 4.41 -0.27
C PRO A 708 -19.05 3.87 -0.68
N VAL A 709 -19.65 3.02 0.16
CA VAL A 709 -21.00 2.48 -0.07
C VAL A 709 -22.07 3.58 0.01
N LEU A 710 -22.00 4.45 1.03
CA LEU A 710 -22.96 5.55 1.18
C LEU A 710 -22.80 6.58 0.06
N GLN A 711 -21.56 6.79 -0.35
CA GLN A 711 -21.22 7.63 -1.49
C GLN A 711 -21.77 7.08 -2.81
N THR A 712 -21.61 5.78 -3.06
CA THR A 712 -22.16 5.11 -4.25
C THR A 712 -23.68 5.21 -4.30
N ASN A 713 -24.35 5.00 -3.16
CA ASN A 713 -25.81 5.15 -3.06
C ASN A 713 -26.24 6.60 -3.38
N CYS A 714 -25.48 7.59 -2.90
CA CYS A 714 -25.73 8.99 -3.24
C CYS A 714 -25.60 9.24 -4.75
N ASP A 715 -24.56 8.72 -5.37
CA ASP A 715 -24.29 8.89 -6.80
C ASP A 715 -25.42 8.27 -7.65
N GLN A 716 -25.90 7.08 -7.25
CA GLN A 716 -27.03 6.39 -7.88
C GLN A 716 -28.32 7.20 -7.80
N VAL A 717 -28.69 7.69 -6.61
CA VAL A 717 -29.90 8.51 -6.44
C VAL A 717 -29.83 9.77 -7.32
N VAL A 718 -28.68 10.44 -7.38
CA VAL A 718 -28.49 11.66 -8.17
C VAL A 718 -28.62 11.40 -9.68
N PHE A 719 -27.97 10.37 -10.22
CA PHE A 719 -27.95 10.13 -11.67
C PHE A 719 -29.05 9.22 -12.19
N GLU A 720 -29.37 8.14 -11.49
CA GLU A 720 -30.34 7.13 -11.93
C GLU A 720 -31.77 7.55 -11.63
N GLU A 721 -32.02 8.12 -10.44
CA GLU A 721 -33.37 8.50 -10.03
C GLU A 721 -33.72 9.94 -10.45
N TYR A 722 -32.90 10.92 -10.05
CA TYR A 722 -33.17 12.33 -10.38
C TYR A 722 -32.70 12.71 -11.78
N GLY A 723 -31.67 12.06 -12.33
CA GLY A 723 -31.24 12.29 -13.70
C GLY A 723 -30.48 13.59 -13.94
N PHE A 724 -29.71 14.08 -12.95
CA PHE A 724 -28.97 15.34 -13.08
C PHE A 724 -28.03 15.39 -14.30
N ALA A 725 -27.99 16.52 -15.02
CA ALA A 725 -27.14 16.68 -16.21
C ALA A 725 -25.64 16.53 -15.87
N SER A 726 -25.22 17.12 -14.76
CA SER A 726 -23.88 16.96 -14.19
C SER A 726 -23.88 17.12 -12.67
N TYR A 727 -22.87 16.57 -12.02
CA TYR A 727 -22.81 16.40 -10.57
C TYR A 727 -21.39 16.61 -10.04
N TYR A 728 -21.25 17.30 -8.91
CA TYR A 728 -20.03 17.35 -8.12
C TYR A 728 -20.36 17.18 -6.63
N ARG A 729 -19.70 16.22 -5.96
CA ARG A 729 -19.72 16.08 -4.51
C ARG A 729 -18.38 16.50 -3.93
N GLY A 730 -18.41 17.41 -2.97
CA GLY A 730 -17.22 17.92 -2.31
C GLY A 730 -17.36 17.91 -0.79
N ILE A 731 -16.23 17.85 -0.10
CA ILE A 731 -16.18 17.97 1.35
C ILE A 731 -16.64 19.38 1.73
N GLY A 732 -17.71 19.53 2.52
CA GLY A 732 -18.31 20.84 2.81
C GLY A 732 -17.30 21.88 3.33
N SER A 733 -16.36 21.46 4.18
CA SER A 733 -15.32 22.36 4.71
C SER A 733 -14.43 22.97 3.62
N THR A 734 -14.18 22.29 2.49
CA THR A 734 -13.30 22.80 1.41
C THR A 734 -13.93 23.96 0.66
N PHE A 735 -15.26 24.03 0.61
CA PHE A 735 -15.98 25.13 -0.03
C PHE A 735 -15.69 26.47 0.63
N ASN A 736 -15.34 26.48 1.92
CA ASN A 736 -15.01 27.71 2.63
C ASN A 736 -13.69 28.36 2.15
N ALA A 737 -12.83 27.63 1.43
CA ALA A 737 -11.64 28.21 0.80
C ALA A 737 -11.98 29.19 -0.33
N TYR A 738 -13.20 29.16 -0.88
CA TYR A 738 -13.64 30.04 -1.96
C TYR A 738 -14.28 31.34 -1.44
N HIS A 739 -14.04 31.69 -0.17
CA HIS A 739 -14.37 33.00 0.40
C HIS A 739 -13.19 33.96 0.34
N ASP A 740 -13.46 35.26 0.45
CA ASP A 740 -12.44 36.26 0.69
C ASP A 740 -12.00 36.23 2.16
N ILE A 741 -11.02 35.38 2.45
CA ILE A 741 -10.53 35.15 3.81
C ILE A 741 -9.81 36.36 4.39
N GLN A 742 -9.22 37.23 3.56
CA GLN A 742 -8.46 38.39 4.03
C GLN A 742 -9.39 39.46 4.63
N ASN A 743 -10.57 39.62 4.04
CA ASN A 743 -11.63 40.47 4.59
C ASN A 743 -12.13 39.97 5.95
N LEU A 744 -12.23 38.65 6.17
CA LEU A 744 -12.61 38.10 7.48
C LEU A 744 -11.63 38.50 8.58
N PHE A 745 -10.33 38.49 8.29
CA PHE A 745 -9.28 38.88 9.23
C PHE A 745 -8.89 40.36 9.19
N ARG A 746 -9.57 41.19 8.37
CA ARG A 746 -9.32 42.63 8.19
C ARG A 746 -7.86 42.97 7.82
N THR A 747 -7.22 42.13 7.01
CA THR A 747 -5.83 42.33 6.57
C THR A 747 -5.79 43.23 5.32
N PRO A 748 -4.85 44.19 5.19
CA PRO A 748 -4.75 45.05 4.00
C PRO A 748 -4.58 44.26 2.71
N LYS A 749 -5.23 44.72 1.64
CA LYS A 749 -5.35 44.03 0.35
C LYS A 749 -4.27 44.49 -0.63
N ASP A 750 -3.54 43.55 -1.24
CA ASP A 750 -2.81 43.79 -2.49
C ASP A 750 -3.78 43.80 -3.69
N ALA A 751 -3.43 44.51 -4.77
CA ALA A 751 -4.29 44.63 -5.96
C ALA A 751 -4.75 43.24 -6.45
N PRO A 752 -6.06 43.05 -6.75
CA PRO A 752 -6.60 41.71 -7.01
C PRO A 752 -5.97 41.10 -8.25
N THR A 753 -5.21 40.02 -8.08
CA THR A 753 -4.54 39.35 -9.20
C THR A 753 -5.46 38.36 -9.95
N ALA A 754 -6.56 37.90 -9.35
CA ALA A 754 -7.66 37.20 -10.03
C ALA A 754 -8.90 37.08 -9.11
N ALA A 755 -10.11 37.13 -9.69
CA ALA A 755 -11.37 37.13 -8.95
C ALA A 755 -11.84 35.76 -8.42
N ASN A 756 -11.09 34.67 -8.61
CA ASN A 756 -11.61 33.30 -8.44
C ASN A 756 -10.53 32.31 -7.96
N VAL A 757 -9.64 32.67 -7.03
CA VAL A 757 -8.61 31.75 -6.52
C VAL A 757 -8.98 31.34 -5.09
N PRO A 758 -8.96 30.04 -4.74
CA PRO A 758 -9.20 29.62 -3.37
C PRO A 758 -8.08 30.13 -2.44
N ALA A 759 -8.40 30.27 -1.16
CA ALA A 759 -7.41 30.56 -0.12
C ALA A 759 -6.20 29.62 -0.22
N GLU A 760 -5.00 30.20 -0.23
CA GLU A 760 -3.75 29.45 -0.36
C GLU A 760 -3.52 28.52 0.83
N VAL A 761 -3.82 28.97 2.06
CA VAL A 761 -3.72 28.13 3.25
C VAL A 761 -4.76 28.57 4.28
N MET A 762 -5.46 27.60 4.86
CA MET A 762 -6.53 27.86 5.83
C MET A 762 -6.79 26.62 6.69
N LEU A 763 -7.13 26.82 7.97
CA LEU A 763 -7.64 25.76 8.83
C LEU A 763 -9.14 25.98 9.07
N VAL A 764 -10.00 25.10 8.54
CA VAL A 764 -11.45 25.18 8.75
C VAL A 764 -11.85 24.34 9.94
N VAL A 765 -12.57 24.94 10.89
CA VAL A 765 -13.20 24.25 12.02
C VAL A 765 -14.71 24.30 11.83
N ASP A 766 -15.32 23.22 11.37
CA ASP A 766 -16.75 23.13 11.12
C ASP A 766 -17.45 22.44 12.29
N SER A 767 -18.13 23.21 13.14
CA SER A 767 -18.87 22.70 14.29
C SER A 767 -20.36 22.69 14.02
N GLY A 768 -20.82 21.56 13.48
CA GLY A 768 -22.19 21.35 13.03
C GLY A 768 -23.12 20.72 14.07
N TYR A 769 -24.23 20.16 13.57
CA TYR A 769 -25.23 19.47 14.40
C TYR A 769 -24.79 18.06 14.81
N SER A 770 -24.17 17.29 13.89
CA SER A 770 -23.85 15.89 14.16
C SER A 770 -22.47 15.70 14.79
N HIS A 771 -21.49 16.51 14.41
CA HIS A 771 -20.10 16.39 14.80
C HIS A 771 -19.37 17.71 14.52
N THR A 772 -18.10 17.80 14.94
CA THR A 772 -17.19 18.90 14.62
C THR A 772 -15.98 18.37 13.85
N THR A 773 -15.56 19.02 12.77
CA THR A 773 -14.37 18.65 11.98
C THR A 773 -13.31 19.74 11.98
N ILE A 774 -12.05 19.34 11.88
CA ILE A 774 -10.90 20.20 11.64
C ILE A 774 -10.28 19.77 10.32
N THR A 775 -10.32 20.68 9.35
CA THR A 775 -9.90 20.42 7.96
C THR A 775 -8.84 21.44 7.55
N PRO A 776 -7.55 21.06 7.59
CA PRO A 776 -6.48 21.90 7.03
C PRO A 776 -6.54 21.88 5.50
N LEU A 777 -6.53 23.07 4.90
CA LEU A 777 -6.63 23.30 3.47
C LEU A 777 -5.35 23.97 2.95
N LEU A 778 -4.87 23.48 1.80
CA LEU A 778 -3.80 24.08 1.02
C LEU A 778 -4.30 24.26 -0.42
N ARG A 779 -4.37 25.50 -0.89
CA ARG A 779 -4.88 25.89 -2.23
C ARG A 779 -6.28 25.31 -2.51
N GLY A 780 -7.16 25.37 -1.52
CA GLY A 780 -8.51 24.80 -1.57
C GLY A 780 -8.60 23.27 -1.53
N GLN A 781 -7.49 22.55 -1.39
CA GLN A 781 -7.47 21.08 -1.24
C GLN A 781 -7.29 20.67 0.22
N PRO A 782 -8.04 19.66 0.71
CA PRO A 782 -7.88 19.15 2.06
C PRO A 782 -6.63 18.28 2.20
N LEU A 783 -5.86 18.51 3.28
CA LEU A 783 -4.75 17.64 3.65
C LEU A 783 -5.31 16.44 4.44
N HIS A 784 -5.75 15.40 3.72
CA HIS A 784 -6.52 14.28 4.26
C HIS A 784 -5.90 13.61 5.50
N SER A 785 -4.57 13.42 5.55
CA SER A 785 -3.88 12.82 6.70
C SER A 785 -4.03 13.61 8.01
N ALA A 786 -4.25 14.92 7.90
CA ALA A 786 -4.37 15.85 9.01
C ALA A 786 -5.84 16.22 9.34
N VAL A 787 -6.82 15.70 8.62
CA VAL A 787 -8.24 15.90 8.97
C VAL A 787 -8.54 15.21 10.29
N ARG A 788 -9.25 15.90 11.18
CA ARG A 788 -9.66 15.36 12.48
C ARG A 788 -11.15 15.58 12.70
N ARG A 789 -11.76 14.68 13.46
CA ARG A 789 -13.19 14.70 13.77
C ARG A 789 -13.40 14.51 15.27
N LEU A 790 -14.26 15.36 15.82
CA LEU A 790 -14.80 15.28 17.17
C LEU A 790 -16.26 14.87 17.07
N ASP A 791 -16.67 13.79 17.73
CA ASP A 791 -18.07 13.29 17.68
C ASP A 791 -19.02 14.07 18.61
N VAL A 792 -18.66 15.32 18.92
CA VAL A 792 -19.48 16.28 19.64
C VAL A 792 -20.01 17.31 18.64
N GLY A 793 -21.34 17.38 18.55
CA GLY A 793 -22.07 18.37 17.77
C GLY A 793 -23.36 18.79 18.48
N GLY A 794 -24.12 19.70 17.88
CA GLY A 794 -25.34 20.27 18.46
C GLY A 794 -26.40 19.25 18.92
N ASN A 795 -26.51 18.08 18.29
CA ASN A 795 -27.42 17.00 18.69
C ASN A 795 -27.05 16.44 20.07
N LEU A 796 -25.77 16.12 20.26
CA LEU A 796 -25.26 15.61 21.54
C LEU A 796 -25.48 16.63 22.65
N LEU A 797 -25.22 17.90 22.37
CA LEU A 797 -25.43 19.00 23.32
C LEU A 797 -26.90 19.13 23.71
N THR A 798 -27.83 19.08 22.74
CA THR A 798 -29.28 19.13 23.01
C THR A 798 -29.73 17.92 23.84
N ASN A 799 -29.29 16.70 23.51
CA ASN A 799 -29.64 15.49 24.27
C ASN A 799 -29.05 15.51 25.69
N TYR A 800 -27.83 16.01 25.85
CA TYR A 800 -27.21 16.15 27.16
C TYR A 800 -27.93 17.20 28.01
N LEU A 801 -28.29 18.35 27.44
CA LEU A 801 -29.12 19.36 28.12
C LEU A 801 -30.47 18.78 28.53
N ALA A 802 -31.16 18.05 27.64
CA ALA A 802 -32.44 17.41 27.95
C ALA A 802 -32.31 16.46 29.16
N ARG A 803 -31.24 15.66 29.20
CA ARG A 803 -30.94 14.77 30.34
C ARG A 803 -30.69 15.56 31.63
N LEU A 804 -29.91 16.63 31.59
CA LEU A 804 -29.63 17.45 32.77
C LEU A 804 -30.90 18.11 33.33
N LEU A 805 -31.73 18.67 32.44
CA LEU A 805 -33.01 19.27 32.81
C LEU A 805 -33.95 18.24 33.43
N SER A 806 -34.02 17.04 32.85
CA SER A 806 -34.87 15.94 33.33
C SER A 806 -34.51 15.44 34.72
N LEU A 807 -33.25 15.60 35.14
CA LEU A 807 -32.80 15.23 36.47
C LEU A 807 -33.09 16.31 37.53
N ARG A 808 -33.20 17.59 37.12
CA ARG A 808 -33.29 18.74 38.03
C ARG A 808 -34.68 19.37 38.09
N HIS A 809 -35.42 19.28 37.00
CA HIS A 809 -36.68 19.99 36.78
C HIS A 809 -37.75 19.02 36.25
N PHE A 810 -38.26 19.27 35.04
CA PHE A 810 -39.24 18.45 34.34
C PHE A 810 -38.58 17.47 33.39
N ASP A 811 -39.23 16.34 33.10
CA ASP A 811 -38.77 15.40 32.10
C ASP A 811 -38.87 16.01 30.69
N MET A 812 -37.74 16.46 30.17
CA MET A 812 -37.62 17.10 28.86
C MET A 812 -37.09 16.14 27.79
N ARG A 813 -37.01 14.83 28.07
CA ARG A 813 -36.42 13.84 27.13
C ARG A 813 -37.19 13.71 25.82
N ASN A 814 -38.51 13.92 25.84
CA ASN A 814 -39.37 13.89 24.66
C ASN A 814 -39.53 15.27 23.99
N GLU A 815 -38.97 16.33 24.58
CA GLU A 815 -39.17 17.73 24.18
C GLU A 815 -37.93 18.31 23.48
N THR A 816 -37.32 17.54 22.57
CA THR A 816 -36.01 17.87 21.98
C THR A 816 -36.00 19.18 21.19
N TYR A 817 -37.14 19.59 20.60
CA TYR A 817 -37.27 20.85 19.88
C TYR A 817 -37.14 22.05 20.81
N ILE A 818 -37.91 22.04 21.91
CA ILE A 818 -37.90 23.10 22.93
C ILE A 818 -36.52 23.19 23.60
N VAL A 819 -35.91 22.03 23.90
CA VAL A 819 -34.56 22.00 24.46
C VAL A 819 -33.52 22.57 23.50
N ASN A 820 -33.69 22.39 22.18
CA ASN A 820 -32.81 23.01 21.20
C ASN A 820 -32.96 24.54 21.16
N GLU A 821 -34.19 25.07 21.15
CA GLU A 821 -34.42 26.53 21.25
C GLU A 821 -33.87 27.10 22.56
N MET A 822 -34.02 26.37 23.67
CA MET A 822 -33.47 26.75 24.97
C MET A 822 -31.93 26.78 24.96
N LYS A 823 -31.29 25.77 24.36
CA LYS A 823 -29.83 25.74 24.18
C LYS A 823 -29.36 26.96 23.38
N GLU A 824 -30.00 27.24 22.25
CA GLU A 824 -29.64 28.37 21.38
C GLU A 824 -29.86 29.73 22.06
N ALA A 825 -30.87 29.86 22.92
CA ALA A 825 -31.16 31.11 23.63
C ALA A 825 -30.34 31.32 24.92
N ALA A 826 -30.00 30.23 25.63
CA ALA A 826 -29.48 30.32 27.00
C ALA A 826 -28.00 29.95 27.14
N CYS A 827 -27.48 29.04 26.32
CA CYS A 827 -26.13 28.50 26.49
C CYS A 827 -25.06 29.41 25.88
N TYR A 828 -23.86 29.38 26.47
CA TYR A 828 -22.70 30.16 26.02
C TYR A 828 -21.40 29.44 26.40
N VAL A 829 -20.30 29.78 25.75
CA VAL A 829 -18.96 29.25 26.08
C VAL A 829 -18.26 30.22 27.05
N THR A 830 -17.92 29.73 28.23
CA THR A 830 -17.16 30.52 29.21
C THR A 830 -15.66 30.56 28.90
N LEU A 831 -14.98 31.65 29.27
CA LEU A 831 -13.52 31.80 29.17
C LEU A 831 -12.76 31.23 30.37
N ASP A 832 -13.44 31.05 31.50
CA ASP A 832 -12.88 30.51 32.74
C ASP A 832 -13.92 29.59 33.42
N PHE A 833 -13.89 28.33 32.97
CA PHE A 833 -14.81 27.30 33.43
C PHE A 833 -14.72 27.06 34.95
N LYS A 834 -13.50 27.11 35.52
CA LYS A 834 -13.28 26.86 36.95
C LYS A 834 -13.87 27.97 37.82
N SER A 835 -13.75 29.22 37.40
CA SER A 835 -14.35 30.34 38.13
C SER A 835 -15.88 30.29 38.08
N ASP A 836 -16.47 30.02 36.92
CA ASP A 836 -17.92 30.02 36.76
C ASP A 836 -18.60 28.79 37.41
N ILE A 837 -17.93 27.64 37.47
CA ILE A 837 -18.44 26.48 38.23
C ILE A 837 -18.44 26.75 39.74
N GLU A 838 -17.43 27.44 40.27
CA GLU A 838 -17.35 27.84 41.69
C GLU A 838 -18.46 28.82 42.08
N LYS A 839 -18.76 29.80 41.21
CA LYS A 839 -19.85 30.77 41.43
C LYS A 839 -21.21 30.09 41.50
N THR A 840 -21.42 29.06 40.69
CA THR A 840 -22.68 28.31 40.61
C THR A 840 -22.80 27.21 41.67
N TRP A 841 -21.72 26.85 42.36
CA TRP A 841 -21.71 25.83 43.39
C TRP A 841 -22.55 26.22 44.63
N LYS A 842 -23.43 25.31 45.04
CA LYS A 842 -24.39 25.54 46.13
C LYS A 842 -23.75 25.61 47.52
N GLY A 843 -22.56 25.02 47.70
CA GLY A 843 -21.91 24.84 49.00
C GLY A 843 -22.30 23.52 49.70
N THR A 844 -21.67 23.25 50.84
CA THR A 844 -21.90 22.07 51.69
C THR A 844 -23.28 22.14 52.39
N ARG A 845 -23.80 20.98 52.82
CA ARG A 845 -25.18 20.81 53.27
C ARG A 845 -25.52 21.71 54.49
N GLY A 846 -26.21 22.84 54.25
CA GLY A 846 -26.72 23.74 55.29
C GLY A 846 -26.43 25.23 55.03
N GLU A 847 -25.31 25.55 54.39
CA GLU A 847 -24.88 26.92 54.11
C GLU A 847 -24.85 27.17 52.59
N LYS A 848 -25.85 27.92 52.09
CA LYS A 848 -25.87 28.33 50.69
C LYS A 848 -24.93 29.49 50.49
N ARG A 849 -24.01 29.37 49.53
CA ARG A 849 -23.10 30.47 49.17
C ARG A 849 -23.89 31.70 48.67
N PRO A 850 -23.46 32.94 49.01
CA PRO A 850 -24.12 34.15 48.53
C PRO A 850 -24.19 34.24 47.00
N SER A 851 -23.12 33.85 46.29
CA SER A 851 -23.05 33.82 44.82
C SER A 851 -24.11 32.89 44.20
N HIS A 852 -24.35 31.73 44.82
CA HIS A 852 -25.37 30.80 44.37
C HIS A 852 -26.80 31.34 44.58
N MET A 853 -27.01 32.15 45.62
CA MET A 853 -28.31 32.76 45.93
C MET A 853 -28.63 33.95 45.02
N SER A 854 -27.64 34.83 44.76
CA SER A 854 -27.80 35.96 43.85
C SER A 854 -27.82 35.52 42.37
N GLY A 855 -27.21 34.38 42.05
CA GLY A 855 -27.08 33.87 40.70
C GLY A 855 -25.92 34.48 39.90
N ASP A 856 -25.27 35.52 40.45
CA ASP A 856 -24.03 36.15 39.97
C ASP A 856 -23.99 36.45 38.45
N GLY A 857 -25.13 36.83 37.87
CA GLY A 857 -25.31 37.11 36.43
C GLY A 857 -25.32 35.88 35.51
N ILE A 858 -24.97 34.70 36.04
CA ILE A 858 -24.91 33.42 35.32
C ILE A 858 -26.28 32.74 35.30
N VAL A 859 -27.07 32.86 36.36
CA VAL A 859 -28.37 32.18 36.43
C VAL A 859 -29.42 32.93 35.61
N ARG A 860 -30.25 32.21 34.86
CA ARG A 860 -31.35 32.76 34.08
C ARG A 860 -32.59 31.88 34.19
N ASP A 861 -33.75 32.49 34.08
CA ASP A 861 -35.03 31.79 34.00
C ASP A 861 -35.45 31.66 32.54
N TYR A 862 -35.82 30.47 32.11
CA TYR A 862 -36.43 30.20 30.81
C TYR A 862 -37.92 29.91 31.02
N VAL A 863 -38.79 30.73 30.44
CA VAL A 863 -40.25 30.51 30.46
C VAL A 863 -40.60 29.56 29.32
N LEU A 864 -41.21 28.42 29.64
CA LEU A 864 -41.63 27.43 28.65
C LEU A 864 -42.81 27.97 27.82
N PRO A 865 -42.87 27.63 26.52
CA PRO A 865 -44.03 27.96 25.70
C PRO A 865 -45.26 27.18 26.17
N ASP A 866 -46.43 27.83 26.19
CA ASP A 866 -47.72 27.23 26.53
C ASP A 866 -48.54 26.86 25.27
N PHE A 867 -48.03 27.20 24.08
CA PHE A 867 -48.64 27.01 22.75
C PHE A 867 -50.06 27.60 22.58
N HIS A 868 -50.51 28.40 23.54
CA HIS A 868 -51.80 29.10 23.52
C HIS A 868 -51.62 30.62 23.47
N THR A 869 -50.76 31.16 24.35
CA THR A 869 -50.44 32.59 24.43
C THR A 869 -49.05 32.90 23.91
N HIS A 870 -48.10 31.97 24.13
CA HIS A 870 -46.71 32.07 23.75
C HIS A 870 -46.28 30.80 23.01
N THR A 871 -46.06 30.93 21.71
CA THR A 871 -45.62 29.81 20.85
C THR A 871 -44.12 29.53 20.96
N LYS A 872 -43.34 30.43 21.55
CA LYS A 872 -41.90 30.30 21.79
C LYS A 872 -41.55 30.62 23.24
N GLY A 873 -40.57 29.90 23.77
CA GLY A 873 -40.04 30.19 25.10
C GLY A 873 -39.23 31.49 25.11
N SER A 874 -39.10 32.09 26.29
CA SER A 874 -38.40 33.37 26.46
C SER A 874 -37.45 33.36 27.66
N MET A 875 -36.32 34.06 27.51
CA MET A 875 -35.31 34.20 28.55
C MET A 875 -35.61 35.41 29.45
N ARG A 876 -35.48 35.22 30.76
CA ARG A 876 -35.71 36.24 31.79
C ARG A 876 -34.51 36.32 32.74
N GLU A 877 -34.24 37.53 33.23
CA GLU A 877 -33.29 37.75 34.32
C GLU A 877 -33.72 36.97 35.57
N TYR A 878 -32.75 36.36 36.26
CA TYR A 878 -33.02 35.62 37.48
C TYR A 878 -33.25 36.56 38.66
N ASP A 879 -34.41 36.45 39.30
CA ASP A 879 -34.77 37.20 40.50
C ASP A 879 -34.96 36.23 41.69
N PRO A 880 -34.07 36.27 42.72
CA PRO A 880 -34.14 35.39 43.88
C PRO A 880 -35.46 35.50 44.67
N THR A 881 -36.07 36.69 44.69
CA THR A 881 -37.32 36.95 45.44
C THR A 881 -38.51 36.31 44.73
N ARG A 882 -38.58 36.45 43.40
CA ARG A 882 -39.58 35.78 42.56
C ARG A 882 -39.42 34.28 42.57
N HIS A 883 -38.19 33.75 42.46
CA HIS A 883 -37.95 32.31 42.51
C HIS A 883 -38.46 31.69 43.84
N THR A 884 -38.26 32.38 44.97
CA THR A 884 -38.75 31.91 46.28
C THR A 884 -40.28 31.96 46.37
N LYS A 885 -40.91 32.99 45.78
CA LYS A 885 -42.38 33.14 45.72
C LYS A 885 -43.02 32.14 44.75
N ALA A 886 -42.46 31.96 43.56
CA ALA A 886 -42.88 31.02 42.53
C ALA A 886 -42.80 29.58 43.05
N ARG A 887 -41.75 29.21 43.78
CA ARG A 887 -41.65 27.87 44.42
C ARG A 887 -42.73 27.61 45.48
N LYS A 888 -43.18 28.66 46.18
CA LYS A 888 -44.30 28.55 47.14
C LYS A 888 -45.66 28.45 46.42
N LEU A 889 -45.84 29.19 45.33
CA LEU A 889 -47.06 29.17 44.52
C LEU A 889 -47.22 27.87 43.71
N ALA A 890 -46.13 27.35 43.14
CA ALA A 890 -46.10 26.07 42.45
C ALA A 890 -46.43 24.91 43.40
N ALA A 891 -45.93 24.96 44.65
CA ALA A 891 -46.30 24.00 45.69
C ALA A 891 -47.77 24.10 46.15
N ALA A 892 -48.44 25.21 45.83
CA ALA A 892 -49.86 25.45 46.10
C ALA A 892 -50.76 25.26 44.86
N GLY A 893 -50.20 24.85 43.70
CA GLY A 893 -50.95 24.63 42.46
C GLY A 893 -51.50 25.90 41.80
N GLN A 894 -50.90 27.06 42.07
CA GLN A 894 -51.36 28.38 41.61
C GLN A 894 -50.29 29.10 40.77
N THR A 895 -49.83 28.50 39.66
CA THR A 895 -48.89 29.14 38.75
C THR A 895 -49.38 29.06 37.31
N ASP A 896 -49.51 30.22 36.66
CA ASP A 896 -49.91 30.36 35.25
C ASP A 896 -48.74 30.16 34.27
N GLU A 897 -47.48 30.14 34.75
CA GLU A 897 -46.28 30.01 33.91
C GLU A 897 -45.36 28.87 34.40
N ASP A 898 -44.94 28.01 33.49
CA ASP A 898 -43.90 27.00 33.75
C ASP A 898 -42.51 27.58 33.46
N VAL A 899 -41.68 27.68 34.52
CA VAL A 899 -40.36 28.34 34.46
C VAL A 899 -39.24 27.40 34.86
N LEU A 900 -38.18 27.34 34.04
CA LEU A 900 -36.96 26.58 34.25
C LEU A 900 -35.78 27.49 34.60
N THR A 901 -35.23 27.34 35.80
CA THR A 901 -34.04 28.11 36.22
C THR A 901 -32.76 27.41 35.79
N LEU A 902 -32.12 27.93 34.74
CA LEU A 902 -30.87 27.44 34.18
C LEU A 902 -29.67 28.05 34.91
N ARG A 903 -28.75 27.20 35.37
CA ARG A 903 -27.56 27.60 36.14
C ARG A 903 -26.30 27.22 35.38
N ASN A 904 -25.57 26.20 35.86
CA ASN A 904 -24.31 25.79 35.27
C ASN A 904 -24.47 25.04 33.94
N GLU A 905 -25.67 24.55 33.63
CA GLU A 905 -26.00 23.91 32.34
C GLU A 905 -25.75 24.85 31.16
N ARG A 906 -25.88 26.17 31.38
CA ARG A 906 -25.68 27.18 30.34
C ARG A 906 -24.27 27.14 29.74
N PHE A 907 -23.24 26.86 30.54
CA PHE A 907 -21.86 26.78 30.06
C PHE A 907 -21.25 25.37 30.14
N ALA A 908 -21.76 24.50 31.01
CA ALA A 908 -21.31 23.11 31.10
C ALA A 908 -21.73 22.25 29.91
N VAL A 909 -22.84 22.59 29.23
CA VAL A 909 -23.24 21.88 28.01
C VAL A 909 -22.28 22.20 26.85
N PRO A 910 -22.04 23.49 26.47
CA PRO A 910 -21.06 23.80 25.44
C PRO A 910 -19.61 23.42 25.78
N GLU A 911 -19.25 23.30 27.06
CA GLU A 911 -17.90 22.86 27.48
C GLU A 911 -17.55 21.48 26.92
N LEU A 912 -18.53 20.62 26.60
CA LEU A 912 -18.27 19.31 25.99
C LEU A 912 -17.54 19.38 24.64
N ILE A 913 -17.56 20.53 23.94
CA ILE A 913 -16.74 20.75 22.73
C ILE A 913 -15.26 20.90 23.09
N PHE A 914 -14.97 21.49 24.25
CA PHE A 914 -13.61 21.78 24.75
C PHE A 914 -13.08 20.68 25.68
N ASN A 915 -13.96 19.95 26.37
CA ASN A 915 -13.62 18.85 27.25
C ASN A 915 -14.65 17.69 27.19
N PRO A 916 -14.61 16.83 26.16
CA PRO A 916 -15.53 15.71 26.00
C PRO A 916 -15.43 14.64 27.10
N LEU A 917 -14.28 14.56 27.78
CA LEU A 917 -14.02 13.59 28.84
C LEU A 917 -15.00 13.71 30.02
N ASP A 918 -15.58 14.90 30.24
CA ASP A 918 -16.54 15.14 31.32
C ASP A 918 -17.83 14.32 31.19
N MET A 919 -18.14 13.83 29.98
CA MET A 919 -19.24 12.90 29.73
C MET A 919 -18.79 11.46 29.46
N GLY A 920 -17.52 11.14 29.71
CA GLY A 920 -16.93 9.83 29.51
C GLY A 920 -16.53 9.51 28.07
N MET A 921 -16.54 10.50 27.16
CA MET A 921 -16.06 10.31 25.80
C MET A 921 -14.52 10.35 25.77
N GLN A 922 -13.90 9.27 25.30
CA GLN A 922 -12.44 9.16 25.14
C GLN A 922 -11.96 9.89 23.87
N GLN A 923 -12.29 11.18 23.76
CA GLN A 923 -11.85 12.06 22.67
C GLN A 923 -11.23 13.35 23.24
N PRO A 924 -10.19 13.90 22.59
CA PRO A 924 -9.60 15.17 23.00
C PRO A 924 -10.55 16.34 22.73
N GLY A 925 -10.34 17.43 23.46
CA GLY A 925 -11.03 18.70 23.21
C GLY A 925 -10.64 19.35 21.88
N LEU A 926 -11.43 20.33 21.45
CA LEU A 926 -11.24 21.01 20.16
C LEU A 926 -9.82 21.57 19.95
N ALA A 927 -9.23 22.21 20.96
CA ALA A 927 -7.89 22.80 20.84
C ALA A 927 -6.77 21.74 20.75
N ASP A 928 -6.88 20.65 21.52
CA ASP A 928 -5.96 19.51 21.43
C ASP A 928 -6.09 18.80 20.07
N LEU A 929 -7.31 18.70 19.55
CA LEU A 929 -7.57 18.08 18.26
C LEU A 929 -7.01 18.91 17.09
N ILE A 930 -7.00 20.25 17.21
CA ILE A 930 -6.27 21.15 16.29
C ILE A 930 -4.76 20.89 16.36
N GLN A 931 -4.19 20.75 17.57
CA GLN A 931 -2.77 20.44 17.72
C GLN A 931 -2.41 19.08 17.10
N GLN A 932 -3.25 18.06 17.30
CA GLN A 932 -3.07 16.74 16.67
C GLN A 932 -3.16 16.80 15.14
N SER A 933 -4.03 17.67 14.59
CA SER A 933 -4.09 17.94 13.15
C SER A 933 -2.78 18.54 12.64
N LEU A 934 -2.25 19.55 13.32
CA LEU A 934 -0.99 20.21 12.95
C LEU A 934 0.22 19.27 13.03
N GLN A 935 0.27 18.37 14.01
CA GLN A 935 1.37 17.39 14.17
C GLN A 935 1.52 16.41 13.00
N GLN A 936 0.49 16.25 12.16
CA GLN A 936 0.58 15.44 10.93
C GLN A 936 1.17 16.22 9.75
N LEU A 937 1.36 17.52 9.91
CA LEU A 937 1.76 18.43 8.84
C LEU A 937 3.19 18.93 9.06
N PRO A 938 3.94 19.22 7.98
CA PRO A 938 5.23 19.88 8.08
C PRO A 938 5.13 21.19 8.87
N VAL A 939 6.09 21.42 9.77
CA VAL A 939 6.13 22.60 10.67
C VAL A 939 6.06 23.92 9.89
N GLY A 940 6.58 23.96 8.67
CA GLY A 940 6.51 25.16 7.80
C GLY A 940 5.09 25.61 7.42
N LEU A 941 4.08 24.73 7.51
CA LEU A 941 2.68 25.10 7.23
C LEU A 941 1.96 25.68 8.46
N TRP A 942 2.51 25.48 9.68
CA TRP A 942 1.80 25.82 10.91
C TRP A 942 1.51 27.31 11.05
N PRO A 943 2.46 28.24 10.81
CA PRO A 943 2.19 29.67 10.95
C PRO A 943 1.06 30.14 10.03
N GLY A 944 1.02 29.63 8.79
CA GLY A 944 -0.02 29.96 7.83
C GLY A 944 -1.40 29.42 8.21
N LEU A 945 -1.47 28.16 8.69
CA LEU A 945 -2.72 27.55 9.14
C LEU A 945 -3.27 28.22 10.41
N LEU A 946 -2.40 28.49 11.39
CA LEU A 946 -2.76 29.11 12.66
C LEU A 946 -3.16 30.59 12.52
N ALA A 947 -2.56 31.30 11.56
CA ALA A 947 -2.97 32.66 11.23
C ALA A 947 -4.32 32.71 10.49
N ASN A 948 -4.84 31.58 9.99
CA ASN A 948 -6.03 31.54 9.15
C ASN A 948 -7.02 30.46 9.62
N ILE A 949 -7.36 30.46 10.92
CA ILE A 949 -8.39 29.57 11.47
C ILE A 949 -9.77 30.19 11.25
N VAL A 950 -10.60 29.54 10.43
CA VAL A 950 -12.00 29.96 10.20
C VAL A 950 -12.95 28.93 10.77
N VAL A 951 -13.85 29.40 11.63
CA VAL A 951 -14.87 28.55 12.25
C VAL A 951 -16.21 28.74 11.54
N VAL A 952 -16.88 27.65 11.22
CA VAL A 952 -18.19 27.61 10.56
C VAL A 952 -19.11 26.59 11.23
N GLY A 953 -20.40 26.61 10.90
CA GLY A 953 -21.39 25.70 11.47
C GLY A 953 -22.15 26.29 12.66
N GLY A 954 -23.34 25.76 12.93
CA GLY A 954 -24.30 26.34 13.87
C GLY A 954 -23.84 26.35 15.33
N SER A 955 -23.01 25.39 15.75
CA SER A 955 -22.51 25.34 17.14
C SER A 955 -21.48 26.44 17.43
N THR A 956 -20.94 27.11 16.40
CA THR A 956 -20.03 28.25 16.57
C THR A 956 -20.74 29.55 16.96
N LEU A 957 -22.09 29.55 16.97
CA LEU A 957 -22.90 30.71 17.36
C LEU A 957 -22.92 30.98 18.86
N PHE A 958 -22.47 30.03 19.70
CA PHE A 958 -22.35 30.28 21.14
C PHE A 958 -21.43 31.48 21.41
N ASP A 959 -21.90 32.38 22.25
CA ASP A 959 -21.11 33.51 22.72
C ASP A 959 -19.85 33.01 23.43
N GLY A 960 -18.70 33.63 23.14
CA GLY A 960 -17.40 33.26 23.72
C GLY A 960 -16.67 32.13 23.00
N PHE A 961 -17.27 31.46 22.00
CA PHE A 961 -16.64 30.32 21.30
C PHE A 961 -15.29 30.69 20.67
N ILE A 962 -15.23 31.83 19.96
CA ILE A 962 -14.03 32.30 19.25
C ILE A 962 -12.91 32.62 20.24
N GLN A 963 -13.25 33.40 21.27
CA GLN A 963 -12.31 33.87 22.27
C GLN A 963 -11.75 32.68 23.08
N ARG A 964 -12.59 31.71 23.43
CA ARG A 964 -12.16 30.48 24.13
C ARG A 964 -11.25 29.64 23.25
N LEU A 965 -11.63 29.38 22.00
CA LEU A 965 -10.84 28.58 21.08
C LEU A 965 -9.46 29.21 20.83
N GLN A 966 -9.42 30.52 20.54
CA GLN A 966 -8.16 31.24 20.33
C GLN A 966 -7.27 31.16 21.58
N LYS A 967 -7.82 31.42 22.77
CA LYS A 967 -7.09 31.34 24.04
C LYS A 967 -6.46 29.96 24.25
N GLU A 968 -7.19 28.89 23.96
CA GLU A 968 -6.71 27.52 24.18
C GLU A 968 -5.72 27.03 23.12
N VAL A 969 -5.86 27.45 21.86
CA VAL A 969 -4.93 27.10 20.79
C VAL A 969 -3.58 27.81 21.01
N VAL A 970 -3.59 29.09 21.41
CA VAL A 970 -2.36 29.84 21.75
C VAL A 970 -1.53 29.11 22.83
N GLN A 971 -2.19 28.46 23.79
CA GLN A 971 -1.50 27.72 24.86
C GLN A 971 -0.86 26.40 24.42
N ARG A 972 -1.14 25.93 23.19
CA ARG A 972 -0.75 24.61 22.68
C ARG A 972 0.24 24.65 21.52
N VAL A 973 0.49 25.85 20.98
CA VAL A 973 1.34 26.05 19.80
C VAL A 973 2.57 26.90 20.18
N PRO A 974 3.67 26.86 19.40
CA PRO A 974 4.85 27.67 19.69
C PRO A 974 4.53 29.18 19.73
N ASP A 975 5.19 29.91 20.62
CA ASP A 975 5.01 31.36 20.82
C ASP A 975 5.27 32.19 19.54
N ASP A 976 6.11 31.67 18.63
CA ASP A 976 6.43 32.30 17.34
C ASP A 976 5.25 32.26 16.35
N CYS A 977 4.22 31.45 16.59
CA CYS A 977 3.07 31.31 15.71
C CYS A 977 1.93 32.26 16.12
N VAL A 978 1.56 33.17 15.22
CA VAL A 978 0.39 34.03 15.42
C VAL A 978 -0.90 33.23 15.20
N VAL A 979 -1.72 33.09 16.24
CA VAL A 979 -3.04 32.44 16.15
C VAL A 979 -4.13 33.49 15.92
N ARG A 980 -4.89 33.35 14.84
CA ARG A 980 -6.09 34.16 14.59
C ARG A 980 -7.27 33.25 14.29
N VAL A 981 -8.35 33.42 15.04
CA VAL A 981 -9.62 32.72 14.82
C VAL A 981 -10.68 33.72 14.37
N ALA A 982 -11.31 33.46 13.23
CA ALA A 982 -12.40 34.29 12.71
C ALA A 982 -13.66 33.46 12.43
N ARG A 983 -14.82 34.10 12.58
CA ARG A 983 -16.13 33.56 12.22
C ARG A 983 -16.74 34.46 11.15
N PRO A 984 -17.26 33.92 10.03
CA PRO A 984 -18.06 34.69 9.09
C PRO A 984 -19.27 35.36 9.76
N ALA A 985 -19.84 36.39 9.13
CA ALA A 985 -21.05 37.04 9.63
C ALA A 985 -22.22 36.05 9.74
N ASP A 986 -22.40 35.19 8.73
CA ASP A 986 -23.33 34.06 8.76
C ASP A 986 -22.56 32.73 8.63
N PRO A 987 -22.21 32.07 9.74
CA PRO A 987 -21.50 30.79 9.72
C PRO A 987 -22.40 29.61 9.32
N ILE A 988 -23.73 29.78 9.24
CA ILE A 988 -24.69 28.72 8.87
C ILE A 988 -24.72 28.54 7.35
N THR A 989 -24.69 29.64 6.59
CA THR A 989 -24.76 29.62 5.12
C THR A 989 -23.39 29.77 4.44
N SER A 990 -22.33 30.02 5.21
CA SER A 990 -20.97 30.23 4.69
C SER A 990 -20.51 29.09 3.75
N THR A 991 -20.68 27.83 4.14
CA THR A 991 -20.30 26.69 3.30
C THR A 991 -21.08 26.64 1.97
N TRP A 992 -22.36 27.00 1.99
CA TRP A 992 -23.19 27.09 0.79
C TRP A 992 -22.72 28.21 -0.14
N PHE A 993 -22.43 29.40 0.38
CA PHE A 993 -21.90 30.51 -0.42
C PHE A 993 -20.51 30.19 -1.00
N GLY A 994 -19.68 29.43 -0.27
CA GLY A 994 -18.41 28.94 -0.77
C GLY A 994 -18.58 28.00 -1.98
N ALA A 995 -19.58 27.12 -1.92
CA ALA A 995 -19.95 26.27 -3.05
C ALA A 995 -20.52 27.09 -4.23
N ALA A 996 -21.22 28.20 -3.96
CA ALA A 996 -21.71 29.11 -4.99
C ALA A 996 -20.61 29.86 -5.72
N ASN A 997 -19.57 30.26 -4.98
CA ASN A 997 -18.35 30.83 -5.57
C ASN A 997 -17.61 29.78 -6.42
N LEU A 998 -17.52 28.53 -5.95
CA LEU A 998 -16.97 27.41 -6.72
C LEU A 998 -17.79 27.11 -7.98
N ALA A 999 -19.11 27.17 -7.92
CA ALA A 999 -19.99 26.96 -9.07
C ALA A 999 -19.71 27.96 -10.21
N SER A 1000 -19.31 29.18 -9.84
CA SER A 1000 -18.96 30.26 -10.77
C SER A 1000 -17.49 30.23 -11.23
N HIS A 1001 -16.70 29.26 -10.75
CA HIS A 1001 -15.28 29.17 -11.04
C HIS A 1001 -15.02 28.73 -12.50
N PRO A 1002 -14.07 29.35 -13.25
CA PRO A 1002 -13.84 29.05 -14.67
C PRO A 1002 -13.52 27.58 -15.00
N ASN A 1003 -12.92 26.87 -14.03
CA ASN A 1003 -12.51 25.47 -14.18
C ASN A 1003 -13.49 24.45 -13.53
N ILE A 1004 -14.71 24.84 -13.17
CA ILE A 1004 -15.68 23.94 -12.53
C ILE A 1004 -15.95 22.67 -13.35
N GLU A 1005 -15.90 22.77 -14.68
CA GLU A 1005 -16.11 21.64 -15.59
C GLU A 1005 -15.06 20.52 -15.44
N LYS A 1006 -13.90 20.82 -14.84
CA LYS A 1006 -12.88 19.80 -14.53
C LYS A 1006 -13.29 18.91 -13.35
N LEU A 1007 -14.13 19.42 -12.45
CA LEU A 1007 -14.56 18.73 -11.23
C LEU A 1007 -15.83 17.90 -11.42
N VAL A 1008 -16.75 18.38 -12.24
CA VAL A 1008 -18.10 17.80 -12.39
C VAL A 1008 -18.07 16.54 -13.25
N VAL A 1009 -18.92 15.57 -12.94
CA VAL A 1009 -19.18 14.39 -13.77
C VAL A 1009 -20.53 14.57 -14.46
N THR A 1010 -20.60 14.33 -15.76
CA THR A 1010 -21.85 14.34 -16.52
C THR A 1010 -22.59 13.01 -16.38
N LYS A 1011 -23.93 13.02 -16.57
CA LYS A 1011 -24.72 11.77 -16.56
C LYS A 1011 -24.19 10.74 -17.54
N LYS A 1012 -23.79 11.19 -18.74
CA LYS A 1012 -23.19 10.31 -19.75
C LYS A 1012 -21.87 9.69 -19.27
N GLU A 1013 -20.98 10.47 -18.67
CA GLU A 1013 -19.73 9.96 -18.09
C GLU A 1013 -20.02 8.93 -16.97
N TYR A 1014 -21.07 9.16 -16.17
CA TYR A 1014 -21.51 8.23 -15.15
C TYR A 1014 -22.10 6.94 -15.74
N GLU A 1015 -22.95 7.03 -16.77
CA GLU A 1015 -23.52 5.86 -17.45
C GLU A 1015 -22.45 5.01 -18.14
N GLU A 1016 -21.37 5.63 -18.64
CA GLU A 1016 -20.26 4.95 -19.32
C GLU A 1016 -19.25 4.32 -18.34
N LEU A 1017 -18.96 4.97 -17.20
CA LEU A 1017 -17.82 4.62 -16.33
C LEU A 1017 -18.20 4.35 -14.85
N GLY A 1018 -19.46 4.56 -14.48
CA GLY A 1018 -20.02 4.30 -13.15
C GLY A 1018 -19.48 5.18 -12.02
N SER A 1019 -19.84 4.82 -10.78
CA SER A 1019 -19.43 5.54 -9.55
C SER A 1019 -17.91 5.55 -9.31
N ALA A 1020 -17.14 4.66 -9.94
CA ALA A 1020 -15.68 4.64 -9.81
C ALA A 1020 -15.03 5.89 -10.43
N LEU A 1021 -15.55 6.38 -11.57
CA LEU A 1021 -15.12 7.65 -12.16
C LEU A 1021 -15.44 8.81 -11.22
N VAL A 1022 -16.65 8.80 -10.64
CA VAL A 1022 -17.14 9.83 -9.72
C VAL A 1022 -16.20 9.98 -8.54
N ALA A 1023 -15.85 8.87 -7.89
CA ALA A 1023 -14.89 8.85 -6.78
C ALA A 1023 -13.51 9.41 -7.18
N ARG A 1024 -12.98 9.02 -8.36
CA ARG A 1024 -11.66 9.49 -8.84
C ARG A 1024 -11.67 10.99 -9.16
N LYS A 1025 -12.69 11.47 -9.88
CA LYS A 1025 -12.77 12.86 -10.33
C LYS A 1025 -12.98 13.82 -9.15
N PHE A 1026 -13.79 13.43 -8.18
CA PHE A 1026 -14.07 14.26 -7.01
C PHE A 1026 -12.88 14.34 -6.03
N ALA A 1027 -12.02 13.31 -5.99
CA ALA A 1027 -10.79 13.31 -5.20
C ALA A 1027 -9.64 14.15 -5.80
N ALA A 1028 -9.65 14.41 -7.11
CA ALA A 1028 -8.54 15.05 -7.82
C ALA A 1028 -8.44 16.58 -7.61
N GLY A 1029 -9.52 17.25 -7.21
CA GLY A 1029 -9.54 18.70 -7.03
C GLY A 1029 -9.25 19.52 -8.30
N LEU A 1030 -9.08 20.85 -8.16
CA LEU A 1030 -8.86 21.74 -9.32
C LEU A 1030 -7.43 21.71 -9.87
N ASN A 1031 -6.46 21.12 -9.16
CA ASN A 1031 -5.03 21.10 -9.50
C ASN A 1031 -4.57 22.42 -10.15
N LEU A 1032 -4.74 23.53 -9.40
CA LEU A 1032 -4.26 24.84 -9.80
C LEU A 1032 -2.73 24.83 -9.67
N THR A 1033 -2.05 24.63 -10.81
CA THR A 1033 -0.59 24.75 -10.98
C THR A 1033 -0.13 26.18 -10.77
#